data_AF-A0AAD2CTJ7-F1
#
_entry.id   AF-A0AAD2CTJ7-F1
#
_cell.length_a   1.000
_cell.length_b   1.000
_cell.length_c   1.000
_cell.angle_alpha   90.00
_cell.angle_beta   90.00
_cell.angle_gamma   90.00
#
_symmetry.space_group_name_H-M   'P 1'
#
loop_
_entity.id
_entity.type
_entity.pdbx_description
1 polymer ?
#
loop_
_entity_poly.entity_id
_entity_poly.type
_entity_poly.pdbx_seq_one_letter_code
_entity_poly.pdbx_strand_id
1 'polypeptide(L)'
;MRGRRLNSLLLLPLIVQVSASQHAIEQEETCGLWLAESTAVKNSLGLFAGVKVRKGEDVLKNGGELHIPIYDKNPREWSKLHDVWWTHGISLDFALQSDFHSYSFLPGVGVTATCHDGKANIKLFPTEEMDTSGVHRHKDATAGSFTYRLHSEYVASENIAAGQELLLDCRESSTDEEPTKENELFATFKSSDALCVDTLAIQSSTVAGAGRGAFAKRSVKEGERVAVSPVIAFDESEMYMFEQAFEDDYLTFQDKVLGYQLLYNYCYGHQNSSMLLLPTGPGVNAINHDSEKANVALRWSNSTLNGDAEFLKTHYAKLTGRQDVNMILEYIALEDIDAGNEIFLDYGESWEKSFESFVEDEWEPPPFSNKYRSAADFNKQRGDLPFRTVSEQRDKRYPRNIITTCLFRETEESFEQDPVTWTMANNGCLRPCRILERHYVGDGEYLYKAEAQKMPNKVEDPFCQLSKTHRMVQDIPSEAIMLTDRMYTTDDHMMDTFRNFIEAPNGLFPNSWMRDNEDMGELLQPKLKTLQIEPIRWESTGEAVTENAYMVKMPISVRKGLLEYCKDVGITKYFRDLTFRGNSLEAGDEEDVVLDGLKWHVHRPPEEWRSDMHWMSPFNEKAHLDYLQELGMAGFDDVLQSIGEYFGMDRLAVYHMSFIGVSYCSDDFIHRDISGSGGKVFNVIIPLILADETGPELGIAANTEGGPIGRLRLQKNVGIMLGDDAFHGTAAVDYRAFREMRLAATVYIGESNEENIDNIMKHYAQHYAQSGNQSIHQKTARTHWKKGDPGVRLPEYHEPHDEL
;
A
#
# COMPACT_ATOMS: atom_id res chain seq x y z
N MET A 1 24.79 -44.98 77.58
CA MET A 1 23.73 -45.04 78.61
C MET A 1 22.75 -43.88 78.39
N ARG A 2 21.48 -44.10 78.74
CA ARG A 2 20.30 -43.25 78.51
C ARG A 2 20.36 -41.81 79.06
N GLY A 3 19.53 -40.93 78.49
CA GLY A 3 18.72 -39.90 79.20
C GLY A 3 18.72 -38.50 78.54
N ARG A 4 17.77 -38.11 77.68
CA ARG A 4 16.38 -37.57 77.88
C ARG A 4 16.24 -36.11 78.40
N ARG A 5 15.86 -35.23 77.45
CA ARG A 5 14.78 -34.19 77.39
C ARG A 5 14.57 -33.17 78.52
N LEU A 6 14.48 -31.88 78.12
CA LEU A 6 13.33 -30.99 78.40
C LEU A 6 13.21 -29.85 77.35
N ASN A 7 11.97 -29.44 77.08
CA ASN A 7 11.51 -28.55 76.00
C ASN A 7 11.73 -27.05 76.28
N SER A 8 11.87 -26.25 75.22
CA SER A 8 11.48 -24.82 75.20
C SER A 8 11.05 -24.44 73.77
N LEU A 9 9.79 -24.04 73.61
CA LEU A 9 9.21 -23.50 72.37
C LEU A 9 9.84 -22.14 72.05
N LEU A 10 10.23 -21.94 70.79
CA LEU A 10 10.52 -20.64 70.20
C LEU A 10 9.68 -20.49 68.93
N LEU A 11 8.78 -19.50 68.95
CA LEU A 11 7.95 -19.07 67.82
C LEU A 11 8.82 -18.33 66.79
N LEU A 12 8.79 -18.78 65.55
CA LEU A 12 9.22 -18.05 64.35
C LEU A 12 8.03 -17.24 63.81
N PRO A 13 8.18 -15.95 63.45
CA PRO A 13 7.22 -15.30 62.59
C PRO A 13 7.58 -15.54 61.12
N LEU A 14 6.60 -16.04 60.36
CA LEU A 14 6.53 -15.90 58.90
C LEU A 14 6.53 -14.40 58.56
N ILE A 15 7.49 -13.94 57.76
CA ILE A 15 7.37 -12.68 57.01
C ILE A 15 7.01 -13.08 55.58
N VAL A 16 5.80 -12.71 55.19
CA VAL A 16 5.17 -12.95 53.88
C VAL A 16 5.68 -11.92 52.87
N GLN A 17 5.95 -12.39 51.64
CA GLN A 17 6.21 -11.59 50.45
C GLN A 17 5.05 -10.62 50.18
N VAL A 18 5.29 -9.31 50.24
CA VAL A 18 4.30 -8.27 49.87
C VAL A 18 4.85 -7.22 48.90
N SER A 19 6.14 -7.24 48.52
CA SER A 19 6.73 -6.11 47.78
C SER A 19 6.47 -6.06 46.26
N ALA A 20 6.23 -7.20 45.58
CA ALA A 20 6.03 -7.19 44.12
C ALA A 20 4.64 -6.72 43.68
N SER A 21 3.61 -6.99 44.50
CA SER A 21 2.23 -6.61 44.18
C SER A 21 1.95 -5.12 44.42
N GLN A 22 2.61 -4.47 45.37
CA GLN A 22 2.39 -3.05 45.63
C GLN A 22 3.01 -2.14 44.55
N HIS A 23 4.13 -2.54 43.93
CA HIS A 23 4.73 -1.77 42.82
C HIS A 23 3.91 -1.84 41.52
N ALA A 24 3.31 -3.00 41.22
CA ALA A 24 2.39 -3.13 40.09
C ALA A 24 1.09 -2.31 40.29
N ILE A 25 0.62 -2.16 41.54
CA ILE A 25 -0.58 -1.39 41.87
C ILE A 25 -0.33 0.12 41.87
N GLU A 26 0.86 0.61 42.26
CA GLU A 26 1.23 2.04 42.08
C GLU A 26 1.49 2.40 40.61
N GLN A 27 1.92 1.44 39.76
CA GLN A 27 2.10 1.64 38.32
C GLN A 27 0.76 1.87 37.56
N GLU A 28 -0.34 1.25 38.01
CA GLU A 28 -1.68 1.43 37.41
C GLU A 28 -2.30 2.81 37.67
N GLU A 29 -1.87 3.55 38.71
CA GLU A 29 -2.47 4.85 39.10
C GLU A 29 -2.00 6.06 38.28
N THR A 30 -1.05 5.90 37.34
CA THR A 30 -0.41 7.03 36.62
C THR A 30 -0.50 6.99 35.09
N CYS A 31 -0.98 5.89 34.50
CA CYS A 31 -1.06 5.77 33.05
C CYS A 31 -2.17 6.66 32.47
N GLY A 32 -1.82 7.59 31.59
CA GLY A 32 -2.79 8.50 30.96
C GLY A 32 -3.67 7.83 29.91
N LEU A 33 -3.13 6.85 29.19
CA LEU A 33 -3.81 6.14 28.10
C LEU A 33 -3.60 4.62 28.16
N TRP A 34 -4.70 3.90 27.96
CA TRP A 34 -4.74 2.46 27.95
C TRP A 34 -5.20 1.94 26.59
N LEU A 35 -4.56 0.87 26.13
CA LEU A 35 -4.97 0.08 24.98
C LEU A 35 -5.74 -1.16 25.47
N ALA A 36 -6.94 -1.37 24.95
CA ALA A 36 -7.77 -2.54 25.24
C ALA A 36 -8.63 -2.89 24.02
N GLU A 37 -9.43 -3.96 24.09
CA GLU A 37 -10.46 -4.21 23.08
C GLU A 37 -11.45 -3.04 23.05
N SER A 38 -11.75 -2.55 21.85
CA SER A 38 -12.71 -1.45 21.66
C SER A 38 -14.11 -1.88 22.06
N THR A 39 -14.84 -0.98 22.72
CA THR A 39 -16.26 -1.13 23.02
C THR A 39 -17.15 -0.54 21.92
N ALA A 40 -16.58 0.29 21.05
CA ALA A 40 -17.25 0.87 19.89
C ALA A 40 -17.21 -0.04 18.65
N VAL A 41 -16.10 -0.72 18.40
CA VAL A 41 -15.91 -1.57 17.21
C VAL A 41 -15.47 -2.97 17.64
N LYS A 42 -16.33 -3.96 17.40
CA LYS A 42 -16.09 -5.36 17.80
C LYS A 42 -14.83 -5.92 17.13
N ASN A 43 -14.03 -6.68 17.88
CA ASN A 43 -12.78 -7.31 17.43
C ASN A 43 -11.69 -6.32 16.99
N SER A 44 -11.74 -5.06 17.44
CA SER A 44 -10.70 -4.07 17.22
C SER A 44 -10.07 -3.62 18.53
N LEU A 45 -8.94 -2.93 18.46
CA LEU A 45 -8.33 -2.27 19.60
C LEU A 45 -8.84 -0.82 19.69
N GLY A 46 -9.03 -0.33 20.91
CA GLY A 46 -9.38 1.06 21.19
C GLY A 46 -8.50 1.67 22.27
N LEU A 47 -8.44 3.00 22.30
CA LEU A 47 -7.77 3.76 23.35
C LEU A 47 -8.75 4.21 24.42
N PHE A 48 -8.34 4.16 25.68
CA PHE A 48 -9.13 4.54 26.84
C PHE A 48 -8.39 5.55 27.71
N ALA A 49 -9.10 6.55 28.21
CA ALA A 49 -8.54 7.51 29.14
C ALA A 49 -8.24 6.83 30.48
N GLY A 50 -6.99 6.77 30.92
CA GLY A 50 -6.64 6.28 32.25
C GLY A 50 -6.90 7.28 33.37
N VAL A 51 -7.04 8.55 33.01
CA VAL A 51 -7.33 9.66 33.93
C VAL A 51 -8.51 10.48 33.43
N LYS A 52 -9.11 11.26 34.32
CA LYS A 52 -10.12 12.24 33.91
C LYS A 52 -9.49 13.32 33.03
N VAL A 53 -10.15 13.62 31.90
CA VAL A 53 -9.78 14.71 30.97
C VAL A 53 -10.95 15.69 30.89
N ARG A 54 -10.71 16.98 31.12
CA ARG A 54 -11.77 18.00 31.00
C ARG A 54 -11.91 18.44 29.56
N LYS A 55 -13.10 18.93 29.22
CA LYS A 55 -13.35 19.56 27.92
C LYS A 55 -12.29 20.62 27.61
N GLY A 56 -11.65 20.50 26.45
CA GLY A 56 -10.59 21.39 25.96
C GLY A 56 -9.19 21.07 26.50
N GLU A 57 -9.03 20.08 27.38
CA GLU A 57 -7.70 19.60 27.79
C GLU A 57 -7.15 18.59 26.77
N ASP A 58 -5.83 18.62 26.59
CA ASP A 58 -5.07 17.62 25.84
C ASP A 58 -5.16 16.25 26.53
N VAL A 59 -5.36 15.22 25.70
CA VAL A 59 -5.53 13.82 26.08
C VAL A 59 -4.19 13.16 26.42
N LEU A 60 -3.08 13.54 25.75
CA LEU A 60 -1.75 12.96 25.95
C LEU A 60 -0.92 13.67 27.05
N LYS A 61 -1.44 14.78 27.59
CA LYS A 61 -0.85 15.62 28.65
C LYS A 61 0.67 15.82 28.49
N ASN A 62 1.05 16.85 27.74
CA ASN A 62 2.44 17.27 27.47
C ASN A 62 3.20 16.37 26.49
N GLY A 63 2.50 15.77 25.52
CA GLY A 63 3.13 14.92 24.51
C GLY A 63 2.31 14.91 23.23
N GLY A 64 2.38 15.99 22.45
CA GLY A 64 1.81 15.97 21.11
C GLY A 64 2.56 14.98 20.21
N GLU A 65 1.89 14.46 19.20
CA GLU A 65 2.37 13.36 18.38
C GLU A 65 3.26 13.84 17.23
N LEU A 66 4.01 12.90 16.63
CA LEU A 66 4.67 13.17 15.36
C LEU A 66 3.61 13.34 14.27
N HIS A 67 3.91 14.15 13.27
CA HIS A 67 3.09 14.28 12.08
C HIS A 67 3.93 13.91 10.86
N ILE A 68 3.75 12.72 10.31
CA ILE A 68 4.60 12.21 9.23
C ILE A 68 3.91 12.49 7.89
N PRO A 69 4.45 13.39 7.05
CA PRO A 69 3.89 13.63 5.73
C PRO A 69 4.09 12.45 4.78
N ILE A 70 3.10 12.27 3.90
CA ILE A 70 3.09 11.34 2.79
C ILE A 70 2.76 12.16 1.55
N TYR A 71 3.71 12.30 0.62
CA TYR A 71 3.56 13.13 -0.57
C TYR A 71 3.49 12.26 -1.82
N ASP A 72 2.78 12.74 -2.85
CA ASP A 72 2.82 12.13 -4.18
C ASP A 72 2.44 10.64 -4.17
N LYS A 73 1.66 10.22 -3.17
CA LYS A 73 1.35 8.81 -2.97
C LYS A 73 0.47 8.31 -4.11
N ASN A 74 0.79 7.11 -4.58
CA ASN A 74 -0.07 6.32 -5.44
C ASN A 74 -1.30 5.84 -4.65
N PRO A 75 -2.51 6.38 -4.87
CA PRO A 75 -3.69 6.03 -4.09
C PRO A 75 -4.35 4.72 -4.59
N ARG A 76 -3.66 3.94 -5.43
CA ARG A 76 -4.22 2.77 -6.15
C ARG A 76 -3.85 1.42 -5.55
N GLU A 77 -2.96 1.40 -4.56
CA GLU A 77 -2.54 0.23 -3.79
C GLU A 77 -3.33 0.19 -2.48
N TRP A 78 -4.57 -0.29 -2.44
CA TRP A 78 -5.28 -0.29 -1.15
C TRP A 78 -4.64 -1.28 -0.17
N SER A 79 -4.37 -0.79 1.04
CA SER A 79 -4.03 -1.60 2.21
C SER A 79 -4.58 -0.95 3.47
N LYS A 80 -4.46 -1.64 4.60
CA LYS A 80 -4.83 -1.12 5.92
C LYS A 80 -4.09 0.17 6.29
N LEU A 81 -2.99 0.47 5.61
CA LEU A 81 -2.28 1.73 5.76
C LEU A 81 -3.12 2.94 5.29
N HIS A 82 -4.01 2.76 4.32
CA HIS A 82 -4.88 3.82 3.80
C HIS A 82 -5.98 4.21 4.80
N ASP A 83 -6.43 3.25 5.60
CA ASP A 83 -7.47 3.45 6.63
C ASP A 83 -6.99 4.40 7.74
N VAL A 84 -5.67 4.60 7.85
CA VAL A 84 -5.04 5.39 8.91
C VAL A 84 -4.37 6.66 8.37
N TRP A 85 -4.59 6.98 7.10
CA TRP A 85 -4.17 8.23 6.50
C TRP A 85 -5.21 9.30 6.69
N TRP A 86 -4.72 10.44 7.11
CA TRP A 86 -5.52 11.62 7.28
C TRP A 86 -5.36 12.53 6.06
N THR A 87 -6.47 13.09 5.60
CA THR A 87 -6.50 14.04 4.48
C THR A 87 -6.39 15.50 4.96
N HIS A 88 -6.48 16.45 4.03
CA HIS A 88 -6.18 17.88 4.08
C HIS A 88 -6.81 18.76 5.21
N GLY A 89 -7.33 18.18 6.29
CA GLY A 89 -7.85 18.89 7.47
C GLY A 89 -6.82 19.21 8.56
N ILE A 90 -5.63 18.59 8.54
CA ILE A 90 -4.65 18.69 9.64
C ILE A 90 -3.76 19.93 9.51
N SER A 91 -3.26 20.21 8.31
CA SER A 91 -2.30 21.27 8.06
C SER A 91 -2.60 21.96 6.73
N LEU A 92 -2.90 23.26 6.80
CA LEU A 92 -3.35 24.04 5.64
C LEU A 92 -2.27 24.20 4.56
N ASP A 93 -0.99 24.02 4.91
CA ASP A 93 0.13 24.19 3.99
C ASP A 93 0.52 22.91 3.23
N PHE A 94 0.00 21.75 3.61
CA PHE A 94 0.30 20.47 2.96
C PHE A 94 -0.01 20.48 1.47
N ALA A 95 -1.22 20.96 1.13
CA ALA A 95 -1.67 21.07 -0.25
C ALA A 95 -0.81 22.02 -1.11
N LEU A 96 0.10 22.79 -0.50
CA LEU A 96 1.01 23.70 -1.20
C LEU A 96 2.42 23.12 -1.41
N GLN A 97 2.72 21.98 -0.79
CA GLN A 97 4.06 21.41 -0.78
C GLN A 97 4.29 20.35 -1.86
N SER A 98 3.23 19.80 -2.46
CA SER A 98 3.29 18.86 -3.59
C SER A 98 2.25 19.21 -4.69
N ASP A 99 2.49 18.76 -5.93
CA ASP A 99 1.60 18.93 -7.09
C ASP A 99 0.40 17.97 -7.05
N PHE A 100 0.46 16.94 -6.22
CA PHE A 100 -0.45 15.79 -6.20
C PHE A 100 -1.04 15.57 -4.80
N HIS A 101 -1.60 14.38 -4.54
CA HIS A 101 -2.17 14.08 -3.23
C HIS A 101 -1.11 14.12 -2.13
N SER A 102 -1.47 14.76 -1.03
CA SER A 102 -0.68 14.76 0.19
C SER A 102 -1.55 14.25 1.34
N TYR A 103 -1.02 13.29 2.10
CA TYR A 103 -1.68 12.65 3.23
C TYR A 103 -0.78 12.71 4.46
N SER A 104 -1.36 12.44 5.61
CA SER A 104 -0.65 12.51 6.88
C SER A 104 -0.84 11.23 7.68
N PHE A 105 0.26 10.76 8.27
CA PHE A 105 0.22 9.70 9.28
C PHE A 105 0.49 10.31 10.67
N LEU A 106 -0.44 10.10 11.60
CA LEU A 106 -0.42 10.61 12.98
C LEU A 106 -0.34 9.44 13.97
N PRO A 107 0.85 8.87 14.23
CA PRO A 107 0.98 7.72 15.12
C PRO A 107 0.47 8.04 16.54
N GLY A 108 -0.09 7.03 17.20
CA GLY A 108 -0.63 7.10 18.55
C GLY A 108 -2.15 7.28 18.55
N VAL A 109 -2.67 8.35 19.13
CA VAL A 109 -4.09 8.66 19.23
C VAL A 109 -4.72 8.78 17.85
N GLY A 110 -4.05 9.42 16.90
CA GLY A 110 -4.56 9.60 15.53
C GLY A 110 -4.81 8.32 14.75
N VAL A 111 -4.22 7.20 15.16
CA VAL A 111 -4.38 5.91 14.46
C VAL A 111 -5.02 4.85 15.34
N THR A 112 -4.86 4.94 16.66
CA THR A 112 -5.30 3.90 17.59
C THR A 112 -6.62 4.23 18.26
N ALA A 113 -7.05 5.50 18.29
CA ALA A 113 -8.39 5.84 18.77
C ALA A 113 -9.44 5.45 17.72
N THR A 114 -10.48 4.76 18.17
CA THR A 114 -11.59 4.30 17.33
C THR A 114 -12.35 5.50 16.77
N CYS A 115 -12.67 5.51 15.48
CA CYS A 115 -13.58 6.50 14.93
C CYS A 115 -15.05 6.11 15.20
N HIS A 116 -15.91 7.07 15.54
CA HIS A 116 -17.34 6.82 15.69
C HIS A 116 -18.19 8.05 15.35
N ASP A 117 -19.07 7.88 14.36
CA ASP A 117 -20.03 8.90 13.94
C ASP A 117 -20.98 9.32 15.08
N GLY A 118 -20.96 10.60 15.41
CA GLY A 118 -21.89 11.20 16.39
C GLY A 118 -21.62 10.88 17.87
N LYS A 119 -20.54 10.15 18.20
CA LYS A 119 -20.10 9.93 19.59
C LYS A 119 -18.64 10.33 19.85
N ALA A 120 -18.01 11.02 18.91
CA ALA A 120 -16.66 11.55 19.07
C ALA A 120 -16.54 12.43 20.33
N ASN A 121 -15.65 12.04 21.24
CA ASN A 121 -15.39 12.75 22.49
C ASN A 121 -14.01 13.41 22.52
N ILE A 122 -13.18 13.18 21.49
CA ILE A 122 -11.92 13.86 21.23
C ILE A 122 -11.93 14.40 19.80
N LYS A 123 -11.10 15.41 19.54
CA LYS A 123 -10.87 15.96 18.20
C LYS A 123 -9.43 16.42 18.07
N LEU A 124 -8.92 16.40 16.84
CA LEU A 124 -7.62 16.96 16.56
C LEU A 124 -7.66 18.49 16.76
N PHE A 125 -6.66 19.03 17.44
CA PHE A 125 -6.45 20.46 17.59
C PHE A 125 -5.24 20.86 16.74
N PRO A 126 -5.38 21.80 15.79
CA PRO A 126 -4.32 22.14 14.86
C PRO A 126 -3.26 23.03 15.52
N THR A 127 -2.42 22.44 16.37
CA THR A 127 -1.28 23.07 17.08
C THR A 127 0.07 22.63 16.56
N GLU A 128 0.10 22.07 15.35
CA GLU A 128 1.32 21.58 14.71
C GLU A 128 2.45 22.64 14.74
N GLU A 129 3.59 22.27 15.30
CA GLU A 129 4.82 23.04 15.28
C GLU A 129 5.82 22.40 14.32
N MET A 130 6.35 23.22 13.42
CA MET A 130 7.51 22.87 12.60
C MET A 130 8.79 23.20 13.36
N ASP A 131 9.56 22.17 13.75
CA ASP A 131 10.85 22.30 14.42
C ASP A 131 11.88 21.33 13.84
N THR A 132 12.89 21.89 13.18
CA THR A 132 14.04 21.13 12.64
C THR A 132 14.94 20.57 13.74
N SER A 133 14.73 20.96 15.00
CA SER A 133 15.53 20.55 16.15
C SER A 133 17.03 20.81 15.98
N GLY A 134 17.36 21.88 15.22
CA GLY A 134 18.72 22.31 14.94
C GLY A 134 19.39 21.62 13.75
N VAL A 135 18.70 20.67 13.10
CA VAL A 135 19.18 20.01 11.87
C VAL A 135 19.15 21.00 10.70
N HIS A 136 20.22 20.98 9.93
CA HIS A 136 20.45 21.92 8.84
C HIS A 136 20.89 21.16 7.58
N ARG A 137 20.05 21.16 6.54
CA ARG A 137 20.29 20.47 5.26
C ARG A 137 21.62 20.71 4.53
N HIS A 138 22.35 21.76 4.89
CA HIS A 138 23.71 22.00 4.38
C HIS A 138 24.82 21.25 5.13
N LYS A 139 24.56 20.81 6.36
CA LYS A 139 25.56 20.31 7.31
C LYS A 139 25.28 18.88 7.74
N ASP A 140 24.01 18.54 7.86
CA ASP A 140 23.57 17.30 8.50
C ASP A 140 22.95 16.39 7.44
N ALA A 141 23.52 15.19 7.30
CA ALA A 141 23.06 14.19 6.33
C ALA A 141 21.67 13.61 6.66
N THR A 142 21.25 13.76 7.92
CA THR A 142 19.93 13.35 8.40
C THR A 142 18.81 14.31 8.00
N ALA A 143 19.13 15.47 7.41
CA ALA A 143 18.12 16.45 7.03
C ALA A 143 17.10 15.85 6.05
N GLY A 144 15.81 15.94 6.40
CA GLY A 144 14.70 15.34 5.65
C GLY A 144 14.53 13.83 5.83
N SER A 145 15.33 13.19 6.71
CA SER A 145 15.22 11.75 7.02
C SER A 145 14.23 11.45 8.16
N PHE A 146 13.65 12.49 8.76
CA PHE A 146 12.61 12.41 9.79
C PHE A 146 11.70 13.64 9.68
N THR A 147 10.49 13.55 10.22
CA THR A 147 9.55 14.67 10.15
C THR A 147 9.95 15.83 11.06
N TYR A 148 9.82 17.06 10.56
CA TYR A 148 9.93 18.27 11.36
C TYR A 148 8.60 18.73 11.96
N ARG A 149 7.50 18.06 11.60
CA ARG A 149 6.15 18.39 12.02
C ARG A 149 5.84 17.64 13.30
N LEU A 150 5.61 18.40 14.36
CA LEU A 150 5.48 17.89 15.71
C LEU A 150 4.23 18.48 16.37
N HIS A 151 3.87 17.90 17.50
CA HIS A 151 2.91 18.47 18.43
C HIS A 151 1.46 18.48 17.91
N SER A 152 1.06 17.43 17.19
CA SER A 152 -0.36 17.18 16.93
C SER A 152 -1.06 16.82 18.24
N GLU A 153 -1.96 17.68 18.72
CA GLU A 153 -2.68 17.51 19.98
C GLU A 153 -4.11 17.02 19.75
N TYR A 154 -4.58 16.13 20.62
CA TYR A 154 -5.98 15.72 20.66
C TYR A 154 -6.63 16.27 21.92
N VAL A 155 -7.65 17.10 21.75
CA VAL A 155 -8.35 17.74 22.88
C VAL A 155 -9.72 17.14 23.08
N ALA A 156 -10.12 16.99 24.35
CA ALA A 156 -11.44 16.47 24.67
C ALA A 156 -12.55 17.45 24.23
N SER A 157 -13.53 16.99 23.44
CA SER A 157 -14.68 17.79 23.02
C SER A 157 -15.73 17.94 24.13
N GLU A 158 -15.65 17.06 25.14
CA GLU A 158 -16.44 17.01 26.36
C GLU A 158 -15.61 16.56 27.58
N ASN A 159 -16.22 16.37 28.74
CA ASN A 159 -15.51 15.82 29.89
C ASN A 159 -15.46 14.29 29.79
N ILE A 160 -14.26 13.71 29.79
CA ILE A 160 -14.02 12.28 29.65
C ILE A 160 -13.69 11.70 31.03
N ALA A 161 -14.40 10.65 31.42
CA ALA A 161 -14.12 9.93 32.65
C ALA A 161 -12.93 8.97 32.49
N ALA A 162 -12.23 8.69 33.59
CA ALA A 162 -11.26 7.59 33.59
C ALA A 162 -11.98 6.26 33.27
N GLY A 163 -11.37 5.43 32.43
CA GLY A 163 -11.91 4.20 31.89
C GLY A 163 -12.79 4.36 30.65
N GLN A 164 -13.06 5.59 30.18
CA GLN A 164 -13.89 5.83 29.01
C GLN A 164 -13.07 5.72 27.71
N GLU A 165 -13.62 5.08 26.69
CA GLU A 165 -13.02 4.98 25.35
C GLU A 165 -12.92 6.37 24.70
N LEU A 166 -11.82 6.60 24.00
CA LEU A 166 -11.55 7.79 23.21
C LEU A 166 -12.02 7.54 21.78
N LEU A 167 -12.93 8.40 21.31
CA LEU A 167 -13.57 8.28 20.02
C LEU A 167 -13.32 9.53 19.18
N LEU A 168 -12.83 9.31 17.95
CA LEU A 168 -12.63 10.34 16.93
C LEU A 168 -13.87 10.50 16.05
N ASP A 169 -14.01 11.66 15.40
CA ASP A 169 -15.07 11.88 14.40
C ASP A 169 -14.67 11.23 13.06
N CYS A 170 -15.49 10.28 12.56
CA CYS A 170 -15.24 9.61 11.28
C CYS A 170 -15.18 10.58 10.09
N ARG A 171 -15.76 11.78 10.22
CA ARG A 171 -15.65 12.81 9.17
C ARG A 171 -14.26 13.42 9.08
N GLU A 172 -13.44 13.28 10.12
CA GLU A 172 -12.04 13.70 10.13
C GLU A 172 -11.09 12.54 9.74
N SER A 173 -11.48 11.28 9.99
CA SER A 173 -10.75 10.06 9.60
C SER A 173 -11.48 9.31 8.47
N SER A 174 -11.07 9.52 7.23
CA SER A 174 -11.78 9.09 6.01
C SER A 174 -11.89 7.57 5.79
N THR A 175 -12.70 6.86 6.58
CA THR A 175 -13.08 5.47 6.36
C THR A 175 -14.59 5.31 6.52
N ASP A 176 -15.28 5.04 5.40
CA ASP A 176 -16.72 4.77 5.33
C ASP A 176 -17.06 3.38 5.93
N GLU A 177 -17.06 3.24 7.25
CA GLU A 177 -17.68 2.09 7.92
C GLU A 177 -19.04 2.47 8.51
N GLU A 178 -20.08 1.69 8.20
CA GLU A 178 -21.43 1.94 8.71
C GLU A 178 -21.51 1.74 10.24
N PRO A 179 -22.04 2.71 10.99
CA PRO A 179 -22.13 2.60 12.45
C PRO A 179 -23.14 1.53 12.88
N THR A 180 -22.71 0.61 13.73
CA THR A 180 -23.62 -0.28 14.46
C THR A 180 -24.51 0.54 15.39
N LYS A 181 -25.81 0.58 15.08
CA LYS A 181 -26.85 1.22 15.91
C LYS A 181 -27.11 0.40 17.18
N GLU A 182 -26.31 0.59 18.22
CA GLU A 182 -26.71 0.19 19.59
C GLU A 182 -26.48 1.29 20.63
N ASN A 183 -27.53 1.46 21.46
CA ASN A 183 -27.60 2.34 22.63
C ASN A 183 -27.07 1.58 23.85
N GLU A 184 -25.77 1.29 23.88
CA GLU A 184 -25.13 0.83 25.11
C GLU A 184 -24.20 1.89 25.69
N LEU A 185 -24.28 2.06 27.01
CA LEU A 185 -23.30 2.78 27.80
C LEU A 185 -21.98 2.02 27.64
N PHE A 186 -21.00 2.62 26.97
CA PHE A 186 -19.67 2.01 26.82
C PHE A 186 -19.11 1.62 28.20
N ALA A 187 -18.78 0.33 28.34
CA ALA A 187 -18.28 -0.21 29.59
C ALA A 187 -16.88 0.35 29.90
N THR A 188 -16.56 0.49 31.19
CA THR A 188 -15.19 0.78 31.62
C THR A 188 -14.35 -0.48 31.47
N PHE A 189 -13.15 -0.36 30.88
CA PHE A 189 -12.24 -1.50 30.73
C PHE A 189 -11.81 -2.05 32.11
N LYS A 190 -11.55 -3.36 32.21
CA LYS A 190 -10.92 -3.96 33.39
C LYS A 190 -9.41 -3.88 33.23
N SER A 191 -8.71 -3.25 34.18
CA SER A 191 -7.27 -2.96 34.07
C SER A 191 -6.39 -4.19 33.84
N SER A 192 -6.83 -5.37 34.31
CA SER A 192 -6.06 -6.61 34.21
C SER A 192 -5.74 -7.06 32.79
N ASP A 193 -6.51 -6.61 31.79
CA ASP A 193 -6.36 -7.03 30.38
C ASP A 193 -5.94 -5.87 29.45
N ALA A 194 -5.70 -4.67 30.00
CA ALA A 194 -5.31 -3.48 29.24
C ALA A 194 -3.81 -3.23 29.30
N LEU A 195 -3.27 -2.54 28.28
CA LEU A 195 -1.85 -2.20 28.20
C LEU A 195 -1.68 -0.68 28.28
N CYS A 196 -0.85 -0.22 29.22
CA CYS A 196 -0.49 1.19 29.28
C CYS A 196 0.33 1.58 28.03
N VAL A 197 -0.12 2.60 27.29
CA VAL A 197 0.56 3.13 26.09
C VAL A 197 1.10 4.55 26.28
N ASP A 198 0.72 5.23 27.36
CA ASP A 198 1.24 6.56 27.73
C ASP A 198 2.53 6.47 28.57
N THR A 199 3.61 5.99 27.96
CA THR A 199 4.87 5.68 28.66
C THR A 199 6.07 6.51 28.20
N LEU A 200 5.96 7.17 27.05
CA LEU A 200 7.03 7.94 26.41
C LEU A 200 6.64 9.41 26.26
N ALA A 201 7.63 10.29 26.36
CA ALA A 201 7.52 11.71 26.03
C ALA A 201 8.46 12.02 24.85
N ILE A 202 8.01 12.84 23.91
CA ILE A 202 8.83 13.29 22.79
C ILE A 202 9.54 14.59 23.19
N GLN A 203 10.87 14.62 23.11
CA GLN A 203 11.69 15.80 23.41
C GLN A 203 12.84 15.93 22.39
N SER A 204 13.65 16.98 22.48
CA SER A 204 14.88 17.06 21.67
C SER A 204 15.81 15.91 22.02
N SER A 205 16.29 15.19 21.00
CA SER A 205 17.22 14.08 21.20
C SER A 205 18.54 14.57 21.78
N THR A 206 19.20 13.71 22.57
CA THR A 206 20.57 13.91 23.02
C THR A 206 21.60 13.58 21.93
N VAL A 207 21.17 12.94 20.85
CA VAL A 207 21.99 12.65 19.66
C VAL A 207 21.96 13.85 18.72
N ALA A 208 23.14 14.40 18.43
CA ALA A 208 23.28 15.53 17.52
C ALA A 208 22.82 15.13 16.11
N GLY A 209 21.95 15.92 15.50
CA GLY A 209 21.46 15.65 14.14
C GLY A 209 20.28 14.67 14.07
N ALA A 210 19.86 14.04 15.18
CA ALA A 210 18.75 13.07 15.18
C ALA A 210 17.36 13.69 15.36
N GLY A 211 17.29 15.01 15.61
CA GLY A 211 16.03 15.70 15.77
C GLY A 211 15.38 15.46 17.14
N ARG A 212 14.22 14.78 17.15
CA ARG A 212 13.47 14.45 18.37
C ARG A 212 13.76 13.01 18.81
N GLY A 213 13.67 12.77 20.12
CA GLY A 213 13.86 11.48 20.76
C GLY A 213 12.68 11.12 21.67
N ALA A 214 12.52 9.82 21.94
CA ALA A 214 11.58 9.31 22.91
C ALA A 214 12.25 9.18 24.30
N PHE A 215 11.57 9.66 25.34
CA PHE A 215 12.09 9.68 26.71
C PHE A 215 11.14 8.97 27.66
N ALA A 216 11.67 8.19 28.60
CA ALA A 216 10.87 7.45 29.57
C ALA A 216 10.10 8.41 30.49
N LYS A 217 8.77 8.28 30.61
CA LYS A 217 7.98 9.07 31.59
C LYS A 217 8.14 8.56 33.03
N ARG A 218 8.62 7.33 33.20
CA ARG A 218 8.81 6.64 34.48
C ARG A 218 10.07 5.80 34.47
N SER A 219 10.57 5.41 35.65
CA SER A 219 11.62 4.41 35.74
C SER A 219 11.07 3.02 35.36
N VAL A 220 11.91 2.22 34.70
CA VAL A 220 11.62 0.87 34.20
C VAL A 220 12.78 -0.04 34.60
N LYS A 221 12.51 -1.25 35.08
CA LYS A 221 13.57 -2.23 35.40
C LYS A 221 13.98 -3.04 34.19
N GLU A 222 15.21 -3.57 34.22
CA GLU A 222 15.68 -4.52 33.21
C GLU A 222 14.67 -5.66 33.00
N GLY A 223 14.33 -5.95 31.74
CA GLY A 223 13.37 -6.96 31.33
C GLY A 223 11.89 -6.53 31.44
N GLU A 224 11.60 -5.36 32.02
CA GLU A 224 10.25 -4.80 32.03
C GLU A 224 9.91 -4.13 30.70
N ARG A 225 8.61 -3.96 30.49
CA ARG A 225 8.08 -3.27 29.32
C ARG A 225 8.25 -1.76 29.46
N VAL A 226 8.89 -1.15 28.47
CA VAL A 226 9.02 0.31 28.32
C VAL A 226 7.79 0.85 27.60
N ALA A 227 7.48 0.34 26.41
CA ALA A 227 6.38 0.80 25.57
C ALA A 227 5.67 -0.35 24.83
N VAL A 228 4.49 -0.06 24.29
CA VAL A 228 3.65 -0.98 23.50
C VAL A 228 3.22 -0.26 22.23
N SER A 229 3.18 -0.99 21.12
CA SER A 229 2.66 -0.47 19.86
C SER A 229 1.86 -1.54 19.13
N PRO A 230 0.60 -1.29 18.77
CA PRO A 230 0.01 -1.99 17.64
C PRO A 230 0.87 -1.76 16.39
N VAL A 231 0.81 -2.68 15.43
CA VAL A 231 1.48 -2.53 14.14
C VAL A 231 0.52 -2.77 13.00
N ILE A 232 0.71 -1.98 11.94
CA ILE A 232 0.08 -2.19 10.64
C ILE A 232 1.08 -2.94 9.77
N ALA A 233 0.66 -4.10 9.26
CA ALA A 233 1.42 -4.81 8.25
C ALA A 233 0.93 -4.44 6.86
N PHE A 234 1.85 -4.15 5.96
CA PHE A 234 1.55 -3.77 4.58
C PHE A 234 2.74 -4.11 3.68
N ASP A 235 2.59 -3.98 2.35
CA ASP A 235 3.66 -4.31 1.40
C ASP A 235 4.60 -3.12 1.18
N GLU A 236 5.89 -3.40 1.04
CA GLU A 236 6.96 -2.41 0.83
C GLU A 236 6.71 -1.52 -0.39
N SER A 237 6.05 -2.04 -1.43
CA SER A 237 5.69 -1.27 -2.62
C SER A 237 4.86 -0.03 -2.31
N GLU A 238 4.15 -0.01 -1.18
CA GLU A 238 3.38 1.15 -0.75
C GLU A 238 4.23 2.35 -0.35
N MET A 239 5.52 2.15 -0.11
CA MET A 239 6.45 3.22 0.19
C MET A 239 7.05 3.86 -1.06
N TYR A 240 6.82 3.33 -2.25
CA TYR A 240 7.37 3.92 -3.47
C TYR A 240 6.68 5.24 -3.84
N MET A 241 7.49 6.20 -4.29
CA MET A 241 7.05 7.42 -4.97
C MET A 241 7.29 7.25 -6.46
N PHE A 242 6.24 7.37 -7.27
CA PHE A 242 6.35 7.22 -8.71
C PHE A 242 6.34 8.57 -9.42
N GLU A 243 7.00 8.62 -10.58
CA GLU A 243 6.85 9.75 -11.49
C GLU A 243 5.39 9.86 -11.95
N GLN A 244 4.85 11.07 -11.89
CA GLN A 244 3.44 11.32 -12.15
C GLN A 244 3.24 12.31 -13.29
N ALA A 245 2.28 12.02 -14.16
CA ALA A 245 1.90 12.87 -15.28
C ALA A 245 0.38 12.96 -15.41
N PHE A 246 -0.12 14.04 -16.01
CA PHE A 246 -1.53 14.15 -16.37
C PHE A 246 -1.71 13.79 -17.85
N GLU A 247 -2.56 12.81 -18.13
CA GLU A 247 -3.01 12.45 -19.47
C GLU A 247 -4.53 12.56 -19.52
N ASP A 248 -5.07 13.42 -20.40
CA ASP A 248 -6.50 13.66 -20.58
C ASP A 248 -7.26 13.97 -19.26
N ASP A 249 -6.69 14.86 -18.43
CA ASP A 249 -7.18 15.24 -17.09
C ASP A 249 -7.13 14.13 -16.02
N TYR A 250 -6.53 12.96 -16.32
CA TYR A 250 -6.30 11.90 -15.35
C TYR A 250 -4.85 11.90 -14.87
N LEU A 251 -4.67 11.85 -13.55
CA LEU A 251 -3.38 11.54 -12.95
C LEU A 251 -2.95 10.13 -13.37
N THR A 252 -1.75 10.00 -13.92
CA THR A 252 -1.10 8.77 -14.36
C THR A 252 0.20 8.59 -13.59
N PHE A 253 0.48 7.36 -13.17
CA PHE A 253 1.73 6.96 -12.55
C PHE A 253 2.56 6.29 -13.65
N GLN A 254 3.82 6.70 -13.78
CA GLN A 254 4.77 6.16 -14.74
C GLN A 254 5.61 5.07 -14.05
N ASP A 255 6.23 4.18 -14.84
CA ASP A 255 6.97 3.00 -14.35
C ASP A 255 8.24 3.34 -13.54
N LYS A 256 8.61 4.62 -13.45
CA LYS A 256 9.82 5.08 -12.78
C LYS A 256 9.55 5.41 -11.30
N VAL A 257 10.11 4.60 -10.41
CA VAL A 257 10.26 4.93 -8.99
C VAL A 257 11.25 6.09 -8.85
N LEU A 258 10.80 7.18 -8.22
CA LEU A 258 11.60 8.37 -7.91
C LEU A 258 12.29 8.29 -6.55
N GLY A 259 11.74 7.50 -5.62
CA GLY A 259 12.27 7.34 -4.28
C GLY A 259 11.24 6.71 -3.35
N TYR A 260 11.44 6.90 -2.04
CA TYR A 260 10.59 6.33 -1.00
C TYR A 260 9.91 7.44 -0.17
N GLN A 261 8.71 7.16 0.31
CA GLN A 261 8.00 7.96 1.31
C GLN A 261 8.86 8.12 2.57
N LEU A 262 8.76 9.27 3.24
CA LEU A 262 9.41 9.49 4.53
C LEU A 262 8.99 8.44 5.57
N LEU A 263 7.75 7.94 5.47
CA LEU A 263 7.21 6.91 6.35
C LEU A 263 8.05 5.62 6.38
N TYR A 264 8.80 5.32 5.31
CA TYR A 264 9.67 4.15 5.23
C TYR A 264 10.70 4.09 6.37
N ASN A 265 11.19 5.25 6.83
CA ASN A 265 12.15 5.37 7.94
C ASN A 265 11.57 5.02 9.31
N TYR A 266 10.25 4.84 9.39
CA TYR A 266 9.53 4.52 10.61
C TYR A 266 9.02 3.07 10.63
N CYS A 267 9.31 2.29 9.60
CA CYS A 267 8.85 0.92 9.44
C CYS A 267 9.92 -0.08 9.87
N TYR A 268 9.51 -1.20 10.45
CA TYR A 268 10.38 -2.37 10.62
C TYR A 268 10.26 -3.27 9.39
N GLY A 269 11.39 -3.71 8.84
CA GLY A 269 11.45 -4.55 7.65
C GLY A 269 12.55 -5.60 7.71
N HIS A 270 12.60 -6.47 6.71
CA HIS A 270 13.63 -7.49 6.56
C HIS A 270 14.04 -7.60 5.10
N GLN A 271 15.35 -7.69 4.81
CA GLN A 271 15.87 -7.70 3.43
C GLN A 271 15.28 -8.79 2.54
N ASN A 272 14.93 -9.93 3.15
CA ASN A 272 14.34 -11.07 2.45
C ASN A 272 12.81 -11.11 2.53
N SER A 273 12.13 -10.02 2.88
CA SER A 273 10.66 -9.91 2.91
C SER A 273 10.21 -8.68 2.13
N SER A 274 8.98 -8.68 1.60
CA SER A 274 8.32 -7.42 1.15
C SER A 274 7.37 -6.87 2.19
N MET A 275 7.22 -7.52 3.35
CA MET A 275 6.34 -7.05 4.40
C MET A 275 7.04 -5.97 5.24
N LEU A 276 6.33 -4.88 5.49
CA LEU A 276 6.73 -3.84 6.45
C LEU A 276 5.77 -3.86 7.65
N LEU A 277 6.30 -3.54 8.82
CA LEU A 277 5.52 -3.32 10.04
C LEU A 277 5.65 -1.86 10.46
N LEU A 278 4.56 -1.10 10.38
CA LEU A 278 4.51 0.28 10.87
C LEU A 278 3.95 0.30 12.30
N PRO A 279 4.75 0.65 13.32
CA PRO A 279 4.26 0.86 14.67
C PRO A 279 3.40 2.13 14.75
N THR A 280 2.28 2.02 15.46
CA THR A 280 1.28 3.09 15.63
C THR A 280 1.13 3.54 17.08
N GLY A 281 1.96 3.07 18.01
CA GLY A 281 1.89 3.43 19.43
C GLY A 281 2.34 4.87 19.71
N PRO A 282 1.79 5.56 20.72
CA PRO A 282 2.20 6.92 21.07
C PRO A 282 3.71 7.01 21.39
N GLY A 283 4.41 7.90 20.69
CA GLY A 283 5.82 8.23 20.95
C GLY A 283 6.86 7.21 20.49
N VAL A 284 6.47 6.01 20.05
CA VAL A 284 7.45 4.96 19.68
C VAL A 284 8.20 5.29 18.38
N ASN A 285 7.56 6.01 17.46
CA ASN A 285 8.18 6.48 16.21
C ASN A 285 9.25 7.58 16.44
N ALA A 286 9.45 8.04 17.68
CA ALA A 286 10.53 8.96 18.04
C ALA A 286 11.73 8.27 18.71
N ILE A 287 11.72 6.93 18.86
CA ILE A 287 12.85 6.18 19.42
C ILE A 287 13.98 6.18 18.39
N ASN A 288 15.14 6.75 18.73
CA ASN A 288 16.28 6.86 17.83
C ASN A 288 17.19 5.62 17.85
N HIS A 289 18.03 5.53 16.82
CA HIS A 289 19.10 4.56 16.73
C HIS A 289 20.30 4.92 17.60
N ASP A 290 20.83 3.97 18.35
CA ASP A 290 22.21 3.97 18.87
C ASP A 290 22.62 2.51 19.16
N SER A 291 23.52 1.93 18.36
CA SER A 291 23.95 0.53 18.51
C SER A 291 24.74 0.26 19.81
N GLU A 292 25.43 1.27 20.35
CA GLU A 292 26.22 1.14 21.59
C GLU A 292 25.42 1.43 22.86
N LYS A 293 24.46 2.37 22.78
CA LYS A 293 23.60 2.79 23.91
C LYS A 293 22.18 2.25 23.83
N ALA A 294 21.89 1.30 22.93
CA ALA A 294 20.61 0.64 22.84
C ALA A 294 20.20 0.11 24.22
N ASN A 295 19.10 0.63 24.75
CA ASN A 295 18.59 0.29 26.08
C ASN A 295 17.21 -0.38 25.99
N VAL A 296 16.67 -0.59 24.78
CA VAL A 296 15.49 -1.40 24.52
C VAL A 296 15.67 -2.40 23.38
N ALA A 297 14.88 -3.47 23.39
CA ALA A 297 14.73 -4.41 22.29
C ALA A 297 13.26 -4.71 21.99
N LEU A 298 12.97 -5.12 20.76
CA LEU A 298 11.62 -5.46 20.31
C LEU A 298 11.29 -6.93 20.54
N ARG A 299 10.02 -7.21 20.81
CA ARG A 299 9.42 -8.55 20.70
C ARG A 299 7.93 -8.47 20.42
N TRP A 300 7.36 -9.57 19.95
CA TRP A 300 5.90 -9.76 19.93
C TRP A 300 5.32 -9.79 21.35
N SER A 301 4.15 -9.17 21.55
CA SER A 301 3.49 -9.16 22.86
C SER A 301 2.92 -10.52 23.23
N ASN A 302 3.03 -10.86 24.51
CA ASN A 302 2.35 -12.01 25.12
C ASN A 302 0.97 -11.64 25.72
N SER A 303 0.49 -10.41 25.48
CA SER A 303 -0.85 -9.98 25.90
C SER A 303 -1.94 -10.78 25.20
N THR A 304 -3.08 -10.97 25.88
CA THR A 304 -4.30 -11.52 25.28
C THR A 304 -4.88 -10.64 24.18
N LEU A 305 -4.51 -9.35 24.15
CA LEU A 305 -4.87 -8.41 23.08
C LEU A 305 -4.11 -8.67 21.77
N ASN A 306 -2.97 -9.38 21.84
CA ASN A 306 -2.25 -9.78 20.64
C ASN A 306 -3.02 -10.92 19.97
N GLY A 307 -3.12 -10.89 18.64
CA GLY A 307 -3.76 -11.94 17.87
C GLY A 307 -3.10 -13.30 18.10
N ASP A 308 -3.85 -14.37 17.81
CA ASP A 308 -3.33 -15.73 17.90
C ASP A 308 -2.04 -15.86 17.08
N ALA A 309 -1.00 -16.44 17.66
CA ALA A 309 0.31 -16.66 17.05
C ALA A 309 0.24 -17.42 15.71
N GLU A 310 -0.90 -18.00 15.34
CA GLU A 310 -1.19 -18.47 13.97
C GLU A 310 -0.94 -17.41 12.88
N PHE A 311 -1.02 -16.10 13.17
CA PHE A 311 -0.65 -15.08 12.18
C PHE A 311 0.84 -15.18 11.80
N LEU A 312 1.72 -15.61 12.71
CA LEU A 312 3.15 -15.84 12.43
C LEU A 312 3.38 -17.03 11.48
N LYS A 313 2.40 -17.91 11.30
CA LYS A 313 2.47 -19.02 10.33
C LYS A 313 1.78 -18.68 9.01
N THR A 314 1.06 -17.57 8.98
CA THR A 314 0.31 -17.13 7.80
C THR A 314 1.28 -16.45 6.83
N HIS A 315 1.18 -16.79 5.55
CA HIS A 315 1.99 -16.16 4.50
C HIS A 315 1.73 -14.65 4.45
N TYR A 316 2.77 -13.84 4.28
CA TYR A 316 2.69 -12.37 4.41
C TYR A 316 1.61 -11.74 3.52
N ALA A 317 1.44 -12.21 2.28
CA ALA A 317 0.42 -11.71 1.35
C ALA A 317 -1.03 -11.88 1.87
N LYS A 318 -1.26 -12.80 2.81
CA LYS A 318 -2.57 -13.00 3.46
C LYS A 318 -2.75 -12.14 4.72
N LEU A 319 -1.71 -11.44 5.18
CA LEU A 319 -1.73 -10.58 6.36
C LEU A 319 -1.88 -9.10 6.03
N THR A 320 -1.27 -8.63 4.93
CA THR A 320 -1.25 -7.21 4.53
C THR A 320 -2.62 -6.60 4.23
N GLY A 321 -3.66 -7.42 4.11
CA GLY A 321 -5.06 -7.00 3.94
C GLY A 321 -6.03 -7.43 5.05
N ARG A 322 -5.56 -8.03 6.16
CA ARG A 322 -6.45 -8.53 7.22
C ARG A 322 -6.76 -7.47 8.29
N GLN A 323 -8.05 -7.23 8.49
CA GLN A 323 -8.53 -6.32 9.53
C GLN A 323 -8.71 -6.99 10.90
N ASP A 324 -8.88 -8.31 10.93
CA ASP A 324 -9.27 -9.10 12.11
C ASP A 324 -8.10 -9.66 12.94
N VAL A 325 -6.86 -9.29 12.62
CA VAL A 325 -5.66 -9.68 13.38
C VAL A 325 -5.04 -8.47 14.05
N ASN A 326 -4.97 -8.53 15.37
CA ASN A 326 -4.19 -7.59 16.16
C ASN A 326 -2.73 -8.06 16.20
N MET A 327 -1.79 -7.19 15.85
CA MET A 327 -0.37 -7.44 15.98
C MET A 327 0.21 -6.37 16.90
N ILE A 328 0.84 -6.78 18.00
CA ILE A 328 1.33 -5.87 19.02
C ILE A 328 2.80 -6.14 19.30
N LEU A 329 3.63 -5.09 19.17
CA LEU A 329 5.02 -5.07 19.58
C LEU A 329 5.18 -4.50 20.98
N GLU A 330 6.15 -5.04 21.71
CA GLU A 330 6.62 -4.54 22.99
C GLU A 330 8.08 -4.10 22.88
N TYR A 331 8.39 -2.97 23.51
CA TYR A 331 9.76 -2.48 23.71
C TYR A 331 10.17 -2.86 25.13
N ILE A 332 11.18 -3.71 25.27
CA ILE A 332 11.62 -4.29 26.54
C ILE A 332 12.94 -3.67 26.95
N ALA A 333 13.04 -3.23 28.20
CA ALA A 333 14.25 -2.64 28.73
C ALA A 333 15.38 -3.68 28.79
N LEU A 334 16.55 -3.32 28.25
CA LEU A 334 17.78 -4.12 28.32
C LEU A 334 18.57 -3.85 29.60
N GLU A 335 18.22 -2.79 30.32
CA GLU A 335 18.83 -2.36 31.59
C GLU A 335 17.80 -1.58 32.42
N ASP A 336 18.17 -1.17 33.64
CA ASP A 336 17.36 -0.24 34.43
C ASP A 336 17.38 1.16 33.76
N ILE A 337 16.20 1.70 33.44
CA ILE A 337 16.04 3.01 32.79
C ILE A 337 15.38 3.96 33.78
N ASP A 338 15.99 5.12 34.02
CA ASP A 338 15.40 6.16 34.87
C ASP A 338 14.40 7.05 34.10
N ALA A 339 13.41 7.59 34.81
CA ALA A 339 12.50 8.58 34.24
C ALA A 339 13.27 9.78 33.69
N GLY A 340 12.96 10.18 32.46
CA GLY A 340 13.61 11.27 31.74
C GLY A 340 14.87 10.85 30.96
N ASN A 341 15.27 9.58 30.98
CA ASN A 341 16.31 9.08 30.08
C ASN A 341 15.76 8.85 28.67
N GLU A 342 16.59 9.08 27.66
CA GLU A 342 16.27 8.79 26.26
C GLU A 342 16.28 7.28 26.01
N ILE A 343 15.35 6.83 25.18
CA ILE A 343 15.19 5.45 24.75
C ILE A 343 15.88 5.28 23.40
N PHE A 344 16.77 4.28 23.32
CA PHE A 344 17.52 3.95 22.11
C PHE A 344 17.27 2.49 21.70
N LEU A 345 17.06 2.30 20.41
CA LEU A 345 16.90 0.98 19.78
C LEU A 345 18.08 0.73 18.84
N ASP A 346 18.59 -0.49 18.82
CA ASP A 346 19.48 -0.91 17.74
C ASP A 346 18.65 -1.16 16.48
N TYR A 347 18.90 -0.38 15.42
CA TYR A 347 18.18 -0.46 14.15
C TYR A 347 18.76 -1.55 13.24
N GLY A 348 19.82 -2.24 13.68
CA GLY A 348 20.46 -3.35 12.99
C GLY A 348 21.64 -2.94 12.13
N GLU A 349 22.55 -3.90 11.96
CA GLU A 349 23.82 -3.73 11.25
C GLU A 349 23.60 -3.37 9.76
N SER A 350 22.53 -3.86 9.14
CA SER A 350 22.19 -3.49 7.76
C SER A 350 21.87 -2.01 7.63
N TRP A 351 21.06 -1.50 8.56
CA TRP A 351 20.65 -0.09 8.55
C TRP A 351 21.86 0.81 8.80
N GLU A 352 22.67 0.48 9.81
CA GLU A 352 23.86 1.26 10.19
C GLU A 352 24.84 1.37 9.03
N LYS A 353 25.17 0.25 8.36
CA LYS A 353 26.02 0.25 7.16
C LYS A 353 25.43 1.05 6.00
N SER A 354 24.11 0.99 5.82
CA SER A 354 23.44 1.73 4.76
C SER A 354 23.53 3.23 5.01
N PHE A 355 23.35 3.66 6.26
CA PHE A 355 23.48 5.06 6.65
C PHE A 355 24.93 5.54 6.52
N GLU A 356 25.90 4.75 6.99
CA GLU A 356 27.33 5.07 6.84
C GLU A 356 27.72 5.23 5.37
N SER A 357 27.35 4.28 4.50
CA SER A 357 27.63 4.38 3.06
C SER A 357 26.92 5.57 2.41
N PHE A 358 25.67 5.87 2.80
CA PHE A 358 24.98 7.07 2.32
C PHE A 358 25.77 8.34 2.69
N VAL A 359 26.22 8.46 3.94
CA VAL A 359 26.98 9.63 4.41
C VAL A 359 28.35 9.75 3.71
N GLU A 360 29.03 8.63 3.48
CA GLU A 360 30.38 8.60 2.89
C GLU A 360 30.38 8.75 1.36
N ASP A 361 29.45 8.09 0.67
CA ASP A 361 29.50 7.88 -0.78
C ASP A 361 28.45 8.69 -1.57
N GLU A 362 27.29 8.99 -0.95
CA GLU A 362 26.12 9.53 -1.67
C GLU A 362 25.77 10.98 -1.27
N TRP A 363 25.91 11.31 0.01
CA TRP A 363 25.40 12.58 0.53
C TRP A 363 26.27 13.77 0.13
N GLU A 364 25.65 14.71 -0.59
CA GLU A 364 26.20 16.04 -0.81
C GLU A 364 25.18 17.12 -0.40
N PRO A 365 25.62 18.23 0.24
CA PRO A 365 24.73 19.34 0.55
C PRO A 365 24.02 19.86 -0.72
N PRO A 366 22.68 19.93 -0.76
CA PRO A 366 21.96 20.36 -1.96
C PRO A 366 22.40 21.75 -2.42
N PRO A 367 22.37 22.06 -3.73
CA PRO A 367 22.72 23.37 -4.22
C PRO A 367 21.93 24.49 -3.52
N PHE A 368 22.63 25.53 -3.07
CA PHE A 368 22.07 26.66 -2.31
C PHE A 368 21.48 26.31 -0.92
N SER A 369 21.70 25.10 -0.41
CA SER A 369 21.26 24.66 0.94
C SER A 369 21.72 25.59 2.06
N ASN A 370 22.90 26.22 1.94
CA ASN A 370 23.39 27.21 2.90
C ASN A 370 22.57 28.51 2.99
N LYS A 371 21.68 28.76 2.02
CA LYS A 371 20.77 29.91 1.98
C LYS A 371 19.31 29.50 2.20
N TYR A 372 19.04 28.20 2.32
CA TYR A 372 17.72 27.70 2.62
C TYR A 372 17.30 28.13 4.02
N ARG A 373 16.02 28.46 4.17
CA ARG A 373 15.34 28.68 5.45
C ARG A 373 13.89 28.25 5.26
N SER A 374 13.38 27.41 6.14
CA SER A 374 11.97 27.01 6.10
C SER A 374 11.07 28.23 6.27
N ALA A 375 9.85 28.16 5.75
CA ALA A 375 8.87 29.20 5.95
C ALA A 375 8.45 29.32 7.42
N ALA A 376 8.41 28.20 8.16
CA ALA A 376 8.17 28.17 9.60
C ALA A 376 9.20 29.02 10.37
N ASP A 377 10.50 28.79 10.15
CA ASP A 377 11.57 29.59 10.77
C ASP A 377 11.46 31.06 10.40
N PHE A 378 11.11 31.35 9.15
CA PHE A 378 10.97 32.72 8.68
C PHE A 378 9.76 33.41 9.31
N ASN A 379 8.63 32.73 9.46
CA ASN A 379 7.44 33.24 10.14
C ASN A 379 7.75 33.55 11.60
N LYS A 380 8.45 32.64 12.31
CA LYS A 380 8.88 32.82 13.71
C LYS A 380 9.82 34.03 13.87
N GLN A 381 10.77 34.20 12.96
CA GLN A 381 11.70 35.34 12.97
C GLN A 381 11.05 36.67 12.57
N ARG A 382 10.04 36.64 11.70
CA ARG A 382 9.32 37.84 11.23
C ARG A 382 8.52 38.49 12.36
N GLY A 383 7.84 37.68 13.18
CA GLY A 383 6.85 38.17 14.16
C GLY A 383 5.79 39.05 13.47
N ASP A 384 5.51 40.21 14.06
CA ASP A 384 4.44 41.13 13.62
C ASP A 384 4.85 42.06 12.46
N LEU A 385 6.04 41.88 11.87
CA LEU A 385 6.47 42.73 10.76
C LEU A 385 5.56 42.56 9.54
N PRO A 386 5.13 43.65 8.86
CA PRO A 386 4.17 43.56 7.77
C PRO A 386 4.68 42.74 6.58
N PHE A 387 3.77 42.05 5.89
CA PHE A 387 4.12 41.31 4.68
C PHE A 387 4.57 42.26 3.56
N ARG A 388 5.60 41.83 2.82
CA ARG A 388 6.21 42.62 1.73
C ARG A 388 5.32 42.63 0.50
N THR A 389 5.04 43.82 -0.02
CA THR A 389 4.34 43.99 -1.30
C THR A 389 5.22 43.55 -2.47
N VAL A 390 4.62 43.27 -3.63
CA VAL A 390 5.35 42.95 -4.88
C VAL A 390 6.36 44.05 -5.22
N SER A 391 6.05 45.32 -4.92
CA SER A 391 6.98 46.44 -5.12
C SER A 391 8.22 46.31 -4.22
N GLU A 392 8.02 46.08 -2.92
CA GLU A 392 9.12 45.93 -1.95
C GLU A 392 9.98 44.69 -2.22
N GLN A 393 9.37 43.62 -2.72
CA GLN A 393 10.07 42.40 -3.10
C GLN A 393 10.98 42.60 -4.32
N ARG A 394 10.92 43.72 -5.07
CA ARG A 394 11.89 43.99 -6.14
C ARG A 394 13.30 44.17 -5.58
N ASP A 395 13.41 44.86 -4.44
CA ASP A 395 14.66 45.16 -3.77
C ASP A 395 14.96 44.19 -2.61
N LYS A 396 13.91 43.69 -1.92
CA LYS A 396 14.01 42.82 -0.74
C LYS A 396 13.19 41.54 -0.92
N ARG A 397 13.65 40.66 -1.82
CA ARG A 397 13.00 39.37 -2.10
C ARG A 397 12.95 38.48 -0.87
N TYR A 398 11.89 37.68 -0.77
CA TYR A 398 11.93 36.49 0.08
C TYR A 398 12.92 35.46 -0.50
N PRO A 399 13.40 34.50 0.31
CA PRO A 399 14.12 33.33 -0.18
C PRO A 399 13.39 32.64 -1.33
N ARG A 400 14.13 31.97 -2.22
CA ARG A 400 13.54 31.36 -3.43
C ARG A 400 12.53 30.26 -3.13
N ASN A 401 12.68 29.58 -1.99
CA ASN A 401 11.76 28.56 -1.51
C ASN A 401 10.54 29.15 -0.79
N ILE A 402 10.44 30.46 -0.56
CA ILE A 402 9.31 31.04 0.17
C ILE A 402 8.34 31.73 -0.78
N ILE A 403 7.04 31.53 -0.56
CA ILE A 403 5.95 32.28 -1.19
C ILE A 403 5.04 32.89 -0.13
N THR A 404 4.28 33.90 -0.53
CA THR A 404 3.20 34.44 0.29
C THR A 404 1.91 33.73 -0.07
N THR A 405 1.13 33.38 0.93
CA THR A 405 -0.16 32.72 0.80
C THR A 405 -1.21 33.43 1.62
N CYS A 406 -2.46 33.33 1.18
CA CYS A 406 -3.60 33.99 1.77
C CYS A 406 -4.70 32.95 2.04
N LEU A 407 -5.34 33.04 3.20
CA LEU A 407 -6.54 32.28 3.52
C LEU A 407 -7.74 32.93 2.85
N PHE A 408 -8.14 32.35 1.71
CA PHE A 408 -9.24 32.83 0.90
C PHE A 408 -9.90 31.67 0.13
N ARG A 409 -11.22 31.53 0.29
CA ARG A 409 -12.07 30.69 -0.56
C ARG A 409 -13.08 31.55 -1.30
N GLU A 410 -13.48 31.11 -2.49
CA GLU A 410 -14.56 31.77 -3.21
C GLU A 410 -15.91 31.31 -2.65
N THR A 411 -16.80 32.25 -2.38
CA THR A 411 -18.19 31.98 -1.99
C THR A 411 -19.15 32.43 -3.10
N GLU A 412 -20.38 31.92 -3.11
CA GLU A 412 -21.40 32.33 -4.09
C GLU A 412 -21.60 33.86 -4.11
N GLU A 413 -21.60 34.50 -2.94
CA GLU A 413 -21.71 35.95 -2.79
C GLU A 413 -20.53 36.73 -3.39
N SER A 414 -19.38 36.07 -3.53
CA SER A 414 -18.17 36.67 -4.06
C SER A 414 -18.04 36.59 -5.58
N PHE A 415 -18.82 35.75 -6.27
CA PHE A 415 -18.65 35.48 -7.70
C PHE A 415 -18.66 36.76 -8.56
N GLU A 416 -19.57 37.69 -8.27
CA GLU A 416 -19.75 38.96 -8.99
C GLU A 416 -18.87 40.11 -8.46
N GLN A 417 -18.13 39.92 -7.36
CA GLN A 417 -17.29 40.97 -6.76
C GLN A 417 -15.87 40.97 -7.31
N ASP A 418 -15.34 42.15 -7.68
CA ASP A 418 -13.95 42.31 -8.12
C ASP A 418 -13.48 43.77 -7.87
N PRO A 419 -12.65 44.05 -6.85
CA PRO A 419 -12.10 43.10 -5.88
C PRO A 419 -13.14 42.56 -4.90
N VAL A 420 -12.94 41.33 -4.42
CA VAL A 420 -13.70 40.69 -3.35
C VAL A 420 -13.23 41.26 -2.00
N THR A 421 -14.15 41.65 -1.12
CA THR A 421 -13.78 42.02 0.27
C THR A 421 -13.60 40.75 1.11
N TRP A 422 -12.48 40.65 1.82
CA TRP A 422 -12.22 39.54 2.73
C TRP A 422 -13.15 39.60 3.95
N THR A 423 -13.67 38.46 4.37
CA THR A 423 -14.53 38.30 5.55
C THR A 423 -14.30 36.92 6.18
N MET A 424 -14.77 36.72 7.41
CA MET A 424 -14.74 35.38 8.01
C MET A 424 -15.51 34.32 7.21
N ALA A 425 -16.48 34.72 6.39
CA ALA A 425 -17.26 33.79 5.55
C ALA A 425 -16.44 33.22 4.37
N ASN A 426 -15.42 33.95 3.91
CA ASN A 426 -14.51 33.53 2.85
C ASN A 426 -13.09 33.20 3.36
N ASN A 427 -12.93 33.07 4.68
CA ASN A 427 -11.74 32.52 5.32
C ASN A 427 -11.79 30.98 5.24
N GLY A 428 -10.84 30.35 4.55
CA GLY A 428 -10.83 28.89 4.44
C GLY A 428 -9.58 28.32 3.78
N CYS A 429 -9.47 28.46 2.46
CA CYS A 429 -8.43 27.78 1.70
C CYS A 429 -7.13 28.58 1.68
N LEU A 430 -6.01 27.97 2.05
CA LEU A 430 -4.71 28.60 1.99
C LEU A 430 -4.12 28.49 0.59
N ARG A 431 -3.82 29.63 -0.06
CA ARG A 431 -3.45 29.66 -1.48
C ARG A 431 -2.34 30.63 -1.79
N PRO A 432 -1.53 30.42 -2.84
CA PRO A 432 -0.54 31.40 -3.26
C PRO A 432 -1.20 32.75 -3.53
N CYS A 433 -0.61 33.82 -3.04
CA CYS A 433 -1.09 35.16 -3.30
C CYS A 433 0.04 36.17 -3.46
N ARG A 434 -0.24 37.23 -4.22
CA ARG A 434 0.70 38.35 -4.43
C ARG A 434 0.16 39.59 -3.73
N ILE A 435 0.84 40.01 -2.68
CA ILE A 435 0.47 41.22 -1.93
C ILE A 435 0.77 42.47 -2.76
N LEU A 436 -0.27 43.16 -3.21
CA LEU A 436 -0.14 44.32 -4.10
C LEU A 436 0.03 45.60 -3.29
N GLU A 437 -0.85 45.79 -2.30
CA GLU A 437 -0.91 46.99 -1.46
C GLU A 437 -1.17 46.56 -0.01
N ARG A 438 -0.74 47.40 0.94
CA ARG A 438 -1.15 47.31 2.34
C ARG A 438 -1.51 48.69 2.86
N HIS A 439 -2.46 48.76 3.77
CA HIS A 439 -2.89 49.98 4.43
C HIS A 439 -2.89 49.81 5.94
N TYR A 440 -2.38 50.82 6.64
CA TYR A 440 -2.30 50.84 8.09
C TYR A 440 -3.65 51.27 8.68
N VAL A 441 -4.21 50.47 9.59
CA VAL A 441 -5.55 50.72 10.16
C VAL A 441 -5.53 51.15 11.63
N GLY A 442 -4.37 51.12 12.29
CA GLY A 442 -4.22 51.48 13.71
C GLY A 442 -3.58 50.34 14.51
N ASP A 443 -3.08 50.63 15.71
CA ASP A 443 -2.60 49.62 16.68
C ASP A 443 -1.59 48.59 16.18
N GLY A 444 -0.78 48.95 15.17
CA GLY A 444 0.19 48.03 14.56
C GLY A 444 -0.40 47.12 13.47
N GLU A 445 -1.70 47.20 13.22
CA GLU A 445 -2.41 46.35 12.27
C GLU A 445 -2.39 46.91 10.84
N TYR A 446 -2.32 45.98 9.90
CA TYR A 446 -2.36 46.24 8.47
C TYR A 446 -3.43 45.36 7.83
N LEU A 447 -4.15 45.96 6.89
CA LEU A 447 -5.01 45.26 5.95
C LEU A 447 -4.35 45.28 4.57
N TYR A 448 -4.57 44.22 3.80
CA TYR A 448 -3.86 43.97 2.56
C TYR A 448 -4.83 43.81 1.39
N LYS A 449 -4.33 44.21 0.22
CA LYS A 449 -4.93 43.88 -1.07
C LYS A 449 -4.00 42.91 -1.79
N ALA A 450 -4.51 41.75 -2.17
CA ALA A 450 -3.74 40.69 -2.79
C ALA A 450 -4.42 40.14 -4.04
N GLU A 451 -3.61 39.62 -4.94
CA GLU A 451 -4.04 38.74 -6.03
C GLU A 451 -3.92 37.29 -5.54
N ALA A 452 -5.05 36.66 -5.16
CA ALA A 452 -5.11 35.26 -4.76
C ALA A 452 -5.15 34.37 -6.02
N GLN A 453 -4.31 33.35 -6.07
CA GLN A 453 -4.10 32.50 -7.25
C GLN A 453 -4.71 31.11 -7.05
N LYS A 454 -4.92 30.39 -8.16
CA LYS A 454 -5.27 28.96 -8.09
C LYS A 454 -4.21 28.17 -7.32
N MET A 455 -4.62 27.11 -6.64
CA MET A 455 -3.69 26.17 -6.05
C MET A 455 -2.87 25.54 -7.18
N PRO A 456 -1.55 25.38 -6.98
CA PRO A 456 -0.71 24.69 -7.96
C PRO A 456 -0.99 23.19 -7.94
N ASN A 457 -1.38 22.65 -6.77
CA ASN A 457 -1.82 21.28 -6.62
C ASN A 457 -3.00 20.98 -7.54
N LYS A 458 -2.83 19.97 -8.37
CA LYS A 458 -3.77 19.61 -9.44
C LYS A 458 -4.97 18.80 -8.92
N VAL A 459 -4.94 18.39 -7.65
CA VAL A 459 -6.03 17.76 -6.94
C VAL A 459 -6.59 18.70 -5.86
N GLU A 460 -6.84 19.95 -6.25
CA GLU A 460 -7.49 20.93 -5.39
C GLU A 460 -8.90 20.46 -4.98
N ASP A 461 -9.17 20.47 -3.68
CA ASP A 461 -10.50 20.18 -3.13
C ASP A 461 -11.56 21.04 -3.87
N PRO A 462 -12.68 20.46 -4.34
CA PRO A 462 -13.77 21.21 -4.97
C PRO A 462 -14.19 22.45 -4.18
N PHE A 463 -14.15 22.38 -2.85
CA PHE A 463 -14.43 23.47 -1.93
C PHE A 463 -13.46 24.66 -2.05
N CYS A 464 -12.24 24.42 -2.51
CA CYS A 464 -11.20 25.41 -2.69
C CYS A 464 -11.06 25.93 -4.12
N GLN A 465 -11.84 25.44 -5.09
CA GLN A 465 -11.70 25.87 -6.48
C GLN A 465 -12.02 27.36 -6.70
N LEU A 466 -11.28 28.02 -7.59
CA LEU A 466 -11.66 29.35 -8.11
C LEU A 466 -12.32 29.21 -9.47
N SER A 467 -13.38 29.99 -9.65
CA SER A 467 -14.00 30.26 -10.95
C SER A 467 -13.05 30.92 -11.96
N LYS A 468 -12.07 31.71 -11.49
CA LYS A 468 -11.08 32.42 -12.30
C LYS A 468 -9.65 31.94 -11.99
N THR A 469 -8.68 32.24 -12.86
CA THR A 469 -7.26 31.90 -12.62
C THR A 469 -6.67 32.63 -11.41
N HIS A 470 -7.24 33.79 -11.07
CA HIS A 470 -6.93 34.56 -9.89
C HIS A 470 -8.16 35.39 -9.46
N ARG A 471 -8.20 35.81 -8.20
CA ARG A 471 -9.16 36.79 -7.66
C ARG A 471 -8.41 37.92 -6.98
N MET A 472 -8.87 39.14 -7.22
CA MET A 472 -8.43 40.30 -6.45
C MET A 472 -9.20 40.32 -5.13
N VAL A 473 -8.48 40.35 -4.01
CA VAL A 473 -9.07 40.35 -2.67
C VAL A 473 -8.53 41.56 -1.91
N GLN A 474 -9.40 42.30 -1.25
CA GLN A 474 -9.07 43.48 -0.45
C GLN A 474 -9.47 43.28 1.02
N ASP A 475 -8.94 44.13 1.89
CA ASP A 475 -9.19 44.13 3.34
C ASP A 475 -8.82 42.80 4.02
N ILE A 476 -7.84 42.07 3.47
CA ILE A 476 -7.31 40.83 4.07
C ILE A 476 -6.52 41.22 5.34
N PRO A 477 -6.81 40.66 6.51
CA PRO A 477 -6.06 40.97 7.72
C PRO A 477 -4.72 40.19 7.77
N SER A 478 -3.81 40.63 8.65
CA SER A 478 -2.44 40.05 8.72
C SER A 478 -2.45 38.56 9.08
N GLU A 479 -3.36 38.15 9.97
CA GLU A 479 -3.56 36.77 10.41
C GLU A 479 -4.09 35.84 9.32
N ALA A 480 -4.66 36.38 8.25
CA ALA A 480 -5.12 35.62 7.09
C ALA A 480 -4.03 35.46 6.01
N ILE A 481 -2.80 35.92 6.28
CA ILE A 481 -1.67 35.81 5.37
C ILE A 481 -0.55 35.04 6.08
N MET A 482 0.13 34.17 5.37
CA MET A 482 1.32 33.50 5.88
C MET A 482 2.37 33.34 4.79
N LEU A 483 3.59 33.02 5.21
CA LEU A 483 4.62 32.54 4.30
C LEU A 483 4.62 31.03 4.35
N THR A 484 4.70 30.38 3.20
CA THR A 484 4.84 28.92 3.10
C THR A 484 6.04 28.59 2.23
N ASP A 485 6.57 27.38 2.41
CA ASP A 485 7.52 26.83 1.47
C ASP A 485 6.83 26.65 0.11
N ARG A 486 7.61 26.79 -0.96
CA ARG A 486 7.21 26.43 -2.30
C ARG A 486 7.15 24.93 -2.37
N MET A 487 6.26 24.48 -3.25
CA MET A 487 6.17 23.10 -3.64
C MET A 487 7.55 22.49 -3.96
N TYR A 488 7.79 21.28 -3.47
CA TYR A 488 9.03 20.52 -3.66
C TYR A 488 10.29 21.24 -3.18
N THR A 489 10.19 22.10 -2.15
CA THR A 489 11.37 22.79 -1.60
C THR A 489 11.67 22.53 -0.13
N THR A 490 10.78 21.84 0.61
CA THR A 490 11.05 21.41 2.01
C THR A 490 12.11 20.31 2.05
N ASP A 491 12.62 20.01 3.25
CA ASP A 491 13.61 18.93 3.41
C ASP A 491 12.99 17.57 3.08
N ASP A 492 11.68 17.39 3.30
CA ASP A 492 10.97 16.13 3.02
C ASP A 492 10.98 15.74 1.53
N HIS A 493 11.12 16.74 0.64
CA HIS A 493 11.14 16.57 -0.82
C HIS A 493 12.55 16.52 -1.42
N MET A 494 13.59 16.47 -0.58
CA MET A 494 14.95 16.31 -1.07
C MET A 494 15.13 14.90 -1.66
N MET A 495 15.43 14.82 -2.97
CA MET A 495 15.55 13.54 -3.69
C MET A 495 16.65 12.63 -3.12
N ASP A 496 17.79 13.22 -2.72
CA ASP A 496 18.97 12.49 -2.26
C ASP A 496 19.00 12.42 -0.73
N THR A 497 17.88 12.03 -0.12
CA THR A 497 17.77 11.91 1.34
C THR A 497 17.73 10.44 1.75
N PHE A 498 18.32 10.14 2.90
CA PHE A 498 18.33 8.78 3.42
C PHE A 498 16.91 8.24 3.65
N ARG A 499 16.62 7.11 3.02
CA ARG A 499 15.37 6.36 3.14
C ARG A 499 15.70 4.87 3.33
N ASN A 500 15.40 4.32 4.49
CA ASN A 500 15.65 2.91 4.82
C ASN A 500 14.75 2.44 5.95
N PHE A 501 14.19 1.22 5.85
CA PHE A 501 13.46 0.62 6.97
C PHE A 501 14.39 0.25 8.12
N ILE A 502 13.87 0.23 9.33
CA ILE A 502 14.57 -0.27 10.52
C ILE A 502 14.67 -1.80 10.42
N GLU A 503 15.86 -2.38 10.54
CA GLU A 503 16.02 -3.84 10.44
C GLU A 503 15.30 -4.52 11.60
N ALA A 504 14.37 -5.41 11.26
CA ALA A 504 13.66 -6.20 12.24
C ALA A 504 14.63 -7.16 12.95
N PRO A 505 14.63 -7.24 14.30
CA PRO A 505 15.47 -8.18 15.02
C PRO A 505 15.25 -9.63 14.59
N ASN A 506 16.31 -10.43 14.69
CA ASN A 506 16.26 -11.86 14.37
C ASN A 506 15.09 -12.56 15.07
N GLY A 507 14.26 -13.26 14.28
CA GLY A 507 13.10 -13.99 14.77
C GLY A 507 11.83 -13.16 14.95
N LEU A 508 11.87 -11.84 14.76
CA LEU A 508 10.64 -11.03 14.69
C LEU A 508 9.85 -11.37 13.43
N PHE A 509 10.52 -11.50 12.29
CA PHE A 509 9.96 -11.97 11.03
C PHE A 509 10.12 -13.49 10.93
N PRO A 510 9.02 -14.27 10.94
CA PRO A 510 9.07 -15.71 10.73
C PRO A 510 9.38 -16.05 9.26
N ASN A 511 9.89 -17.27 9.02
CA ASN A 511 10.21 -17.76 7.66
C ASN A 511 9.01 -17.70 6.70
N SER A 512 7.79 -17.86 7.23
CA SER A 512 6.52 -17.74 6.49
C SER A 512 6.32 -16.37 5.81
N TRP A 513 7.06 -15.34 6.24
CA TRP A 513 6.99 -13.99 5.67
C TRP A 513 8.17 -13.67 4.77
N MET A 514 9.13 -14.57 4.64
CA MET A 514 10.27 -14.38 3.75
C MET A 514 9.86 -14.73 2.32
N ARG A 515 10.41 -13.99 1.35
CA ARG A 515 10.29 -14.24 -0.09
C ARG A 515 10.74 -15.67 -0.45
N ASP A 516 11.65 -16.21 0.36
CA ASP A 516 12.20 -17.57 0.26
C ASP A 516 11.69 -18.46 1.40
N ASN A 517 10.38 -18.74 1.44
CA ASN A 517 9.89 -19.79 2.33
C ASN A 517 10.16 -21.16 1.67
N GLU A 518 11.06 -21.95 2.26
CA GLU A 518 11.60 -23.23 1.78
C GLU A 518 10.54 -24.33 1.45
N ASP A 519 9.24 -24.07 1.60
CA ASP A 519 8.14 -24.98 1.27
C ASP A 519 7.57 -24.80 -0.16
N MET A 520 8.02 -23.79 -0.93
CA MET A 520 7.63 -23.62 -2.34
C MET A 520 8.86 -23.72 -3.25
N GLY A 521 8.90 -24.73 -4.11
CA GLY A 521 10.03 -24.93 -5.03
C GLY A 521 9.97 -23.97 -6.24
N GLU A 522 11.12 -23.42 -6.63
CA GLU A 522 11.24 -22.74 -7.92
C GLU A 522 11.14 -23.73 -9.07
N LEU A 523 10.49 -23.29 -10.16
CA LEU A 523 10.41 -24.06 -11.40
C LEU A 523 11.53 -23.65 -12.35
N LEU A 524 12.23 -24.67 -12.88
CA LEU A 524 13.34 -24.49 -13.79
C LEU A 524 12.87 -23.76 -15.06
N GLN A 525 13.57 -22.68 -15.43
CA GLN A 525 13.30 -21.88 -16.62
C GLN A 525 14.44 -22.03 -17.65
N PRO A 526 14.48 -23.13 -18.42
CA PRO A 526 15.56 -23.40 -19.36
C PRO A 526 15.55 -22.41 -20.54
N LYS A 527 16.74 -22.12 -21.08
CA LYS A 527 16.87 -21.39 -22.35
C LYS A 527 16.50 -22.31 -23.51
N LEU A 528 15.24 -22.24 -23.94
CA LEU A 528 14.71 -23.01 -25.07
C LEU A 528 15.08 -22.41 -26.42
N LYS A 529 15.37 -23.27 -27.41
CA LYS A 529 15.43 -22.89 -28.83
C LYS A 529 14.02 -22.73 -29.38
N THR A 530 13.83 -21.91 -30.41
CA THR A 530 12.52 -21.77 -31.09
C THR A 530 11.96 -23.13 -31.51
N LEU A 531 10.67 -23.36 -31.23
CA LEU A 531 9.92 -24.60 -31.39
C LEU A 531 10.34 -25.78 -30.49
N GLN A 532 11.27 -25.56 -29.56
CA GLN A 532 11.60 -26.58 -28.56
C GLN A 532 10.50 -26.66 -27.49
N ILE A 533 10.14 -27.89 -27.15
CA ILE A 533 9.21 -28.24 -26.07
C ILE A 533 9.98 -28.96 -24.98
N GLU A 534 9.79 -28.56 -23.73
CA GLU A 534 10.38 -29.22 -22.55
C GLU A 534 9.32 -29.33 -21.43
N PRO A 535 9.31 -30.41 -20.64
CA PRO A 535 8.46 -30.50 -19.45
C PRO A 535 8.89 -29.45 -18.41
N ILE A 536 7.91 -28.94 -17.68
CA ILE A 536 8.16 -28.04 -16.54
C ILE A 536 8.70 -28.87 -15.39
N ARG A 537 9.85 -28.48 -14.86
CA ARG A 537 10.60 -29.24 -13.86
C ARG A 537 10.86 -28.40 -12.62
N TRP A 538 10.96 -29.07 -11.48
CA TRP A 538 11.50 -28.46 -10.27
C TRP A 538 12.96 -28.08 -10.49
N GLU A 539 13.37 -26.90 -10.07
CA GLU A 539 14.77 -26.48 -10.14
C GLU A 539 15.67 -27.33 -9.24
N SER A 540 15.17 -27.67 -8.05
CA SER A 540 15.92 -28.43 -7.04
C SER A 540 16.19 -29.88 -7.41
N THR A 541 15.23 -30.56 -8.04
CA THR A 541 15.34 -32.00 -8.35
C THR A 541 15.51 -32.30 -9.84
N GLY A 542 15.12 -31.38 -10.72
CA GLY A 542 15.02 -31.62 -12.16
C GLY A 542 13.90 -32.59 -12.54
N GLU A 543 13.07 -33.04 -11.61
CA GLU A 543 11.92 -33.90 -11.90
C GLU A 543 10.77 -33.06 -12.51
N ALA A 544 9.94 -33.68 -13.34
CA ALA A 544 8.77 -33.01 -13.89
C ALA A 544 7.77 -32.69 -12.77
N VAL A 545 7.19 -31.48 -12.79
CA VAL A 545 6.22 -31.05 -11.78
C VAL A 545 4.95 -31.90 -11.85
N THR A 546 4.47 -32.11 -13.06
CA THR A 546 3.35 -32.99 -13.40
C THR A 546 3.56 -33.54 -14.80
N GLU A 547 2.87 -34.64 -15.14
CA GLU A 547 3.04 -35.35 -16.41
C GLU A 547 2.64 -34.51 -17.63
N ASN A 548 1.68 -33.59 -17.47
CA ASN A 548 1.07 -32.87 -18.58
C ASN A 548 1.32 -31.35 -18.57
N ALA A 549 2.42 -30.88 -17.99
CA ALA A 549 2.81 -29.47 -17.99
C ALA A 549 4.14 -29.23 -18.73
N TYR A 550 4.11 -28.39 -19.77
CA TYR A 550 5.24 -28.16 -20.66
C TYR A 550 5.44 -26.67 -20.98
N MET A 551 6.65 -26.31 -21.40
CA MET A 551 6.96 -25.02 -22.02
C MET A 551 7.28 -25.24 -23.49
N VAL A 552 6.78 -24.36 -24.35
CA VAL A 552 7.12 -24.31 -25.79
C VAL A 552 7.67 -22.94 -26.17
N LYS A 553 8.86 -22.87 -26.75
CA LYS A 553 9.40 -21.60 -27.26
C LYS A 553 8.74 -21.27 -28.60
N MET A 554 7.96 -20.21 -28.65
CA MET A 554 7.27 -19.80 -29.87
C MET A 554 8.14 -18.91 -30.76
N PRO A 555 7.91 -18.91 -32.09
CA PRO A 555 8.41 -17.86 -32.95
C PRO A 555 7.97 -16.48 -32.45
N ILE A 556 8.86 -15.48 -32.56
CA ILE A 556 8.57 -14.11 -32.10
C ILE A 556 7.35 -13.52 -32.85
N SER A 557 7.12 -13.96 -34.09
CA SER A 557 5.96 -13.55 -34.90
C SER A 557 4.63 -13.88 -34.23
N VAL A 558 4.53 -15.00 -33.50
CA VAL A 558 3.28 -15.42 -32.84
C VAL A 558 2.83 -14.39 -31.82
N ARG A 559 3.68 -14.11 -30.81
CA ARG A 559 3.36 -13.11 -29.78
C ARG A 559 3.17 -11.73 -30.39
N LYS A 560 4.02 -11.35 -31.35
CA LYS A 560 3.98 -10.03 -31.96
C LYS A 560 2.67 -9.81 -32.73
N GLY A 561 2.28 -10.76 -33.59
CA GLY A 561 1.03 -10.71 -34.36
C GLY A 561 -0.19 -10.66 -33.45
N LEU A 562 -0.29 -11.57 -32.48
CA LEU A 562 -1.38 -11.57 -31.51
C LEU A 562 -1.48 -10.26 -30.71
N LEU A 563 -0.35 -9.68 -30.30
CA LEU A 563 -0.35 -8.40 -29.59
C LEU A 563 -0.74 -7.23 -30.50
N GLU A 564 -0.33 -7.24 -31.77
CA GLU A 564 -0.75 -6.25 -32.77
C GLU A 564 -2.25 -6.37 -33.04
N TYR A 565 -2.77 -7.59 -33.25
CA TYR A 565 -4.18 -7.90 -33.35
C TYR A 565 -5.00 -7.40 -32.15
N CYS A 566 -4.56 -7.68 -30.92
CA CYS A 566 -5.23 -7.17 -29.72
C CYS A 566 -5.27 -5.64 -29.65
N LYS A 567 -4.28 -4.95 -30.24
CA LYS A 567 -4.27 -3.48 -30.29
C LYS A 567 -5.22 -2.97 -31.35
N ASP A 568 -5.17 -3.55 -32.55
CA ASP A 568 -5.95 -3.13 -33.72
C ASP A 568 -7.45 -3.35 -33.50
N VAL A 569 -7.85 -4.51 -32.96
CA VAL A 569 -9.26 -4.79 -32.62
C VAL A 569 -9.74 -3.95 -31.42
N GLY A 570 -8.82 -3.51 -30.55
CA GLY A 570 -9.14 -2.76 -29.33
C GLY A 570 -9.27 -3.60 -28.06
N ILE A 571 -8.95 -4.90 -28.12
CA ILE A 571 -8.96 -5.84 -26.98
C ILE A 571 -8.03 -5.36 -25.86
N THR A 572 -6.81 -4.89 -26.20
CA THR A 572 -5.85 -4.40 -25.21
C THR A 572 -6.41 -3.22 -24.44
N LYS A 573 -7.04 -2.27 -25.14
CA LYS A 573 -7.66 -1.10 -24.52
C LYS A 573 -8.82 -1.54 -23.63
N TYR A 574 -9.67 -2.42 -24.13
CA TYR A 574 -10.82 -2.91 -23.38
C TYR A 574 -10.42 -3.61 -22.08
N PHE A 575 -9.43 -4.52 -22.09
CA PHE A 575 -8.95 -5.14 -20.86
C PHE A 575 -8.33 -4.15 -19.88
N ARG A 576 -7.62 -3.11 -20.35
CA ARG A 576 -7.15 -2.03 -19.47
C ARG A 576 -8.35 -1.34 -18.84
N ASP A 577 -9.33 -0.97 -19.62
CA ASP A 577 -10.52 -0.27 -19.11
C ASP A 577 -11.31 -1.16 -18.12
N LEU A 578 -11.33 -2.48 -18.31
CA LEU A 578 -12.05 -3.46 -17.49
C LEU A 578 -11.33 -3.86 -16.19
N THR A 579 -10.01 -3.95 -16.21
CA THR A 579 -9.19 -4.33 -15.04
C THR A 579 -8.82 -3.12 -14.17
N PHE A 580 -9.10 -1.89 -14.62
CA PHE A 580 -8.87 -0.68 -13.84
C PHE A 580 -10.16 0.10 -13.52
N ARG A 581 -10.07 1.04 -12.58
CA ARG A 581 -11.11 2.02 -12.22
C ARG A 581 -12.40 1.44 -11.61
N GLY A 582 -12.37 0.20 -11.10
CA GLY A 582 -13.57 -0.45 -10.56
C GLY A 582 -14.59 -0.82 -11.63
N ASN A 583 -14.19 -0.86 -12.91
CA ASN A 583 -15.04 -1.24 -14.04
C ASN A 583 -15.12 -2.75 -14.25
N SER A 584 -14.43 -3.54 -13.42
CA SER A 584 -14.51 -4.98 -13.50
C SER A 584 -15.96 -5.42 -13.33
N LEU A 585 -16.43 -6.31 -14.20
CA LEU A 585 -17.71 -6.99 -14.01
C LEU A 585 -17.81 -7.55 -12.58
N GLU A 586 -19.00 -7.68 -12.02
CA GLU A 586 -19.15 -8.38 -10.73
C GLU A 586 -18.70 -9.84 -10.86
N ALA A 587 -18.32 -10.46 -9.75
CA ALA A 587 -17.87 -11.85 -9.78
C ALA A 587 -19.00 -12.77 -10.29
N GLY A 588 -18.72 -13.54 -11.36
CA GLY A 588 -19.71 -14.38 -12.04
C GLY A 588 -20.54 -13.69 -13.13
N ASP A 589 -20.35 -12.38 -13.35
CA ASP A 589 -21.05 -11.65 -14.41
C ASP A 589 -20.42 -11.87 -15.79
N GLU A 590 -21.25 -11.69 -16.82
CA GLU A 590 -20.90 -11.82 -18.23
C GLU A 590 -21.49 -10.67 -19.06
N GLU A 591 -20.81 -10.28 -20.13
CA GLU A 591 -21.30 -9.31 -21.12
C GLU A 591 -20.83 -9.63 -22.55
N ASP A 592 -21.55 -9.10 -23.53
CA ASP A 592 -21.16 -9.19 -24.94
C ASP A 592 -20.75 -7.81 -25.46
N VAL A 593 -19.58 -7.73 -26.08
CA VAL A 593 -19.00 -6.49 -26.58
C VAL A 593 -18.72 -6.55 -28.08
N VAL A 594 -18.74 -5.40 -28.74
CA VAL A 594 -18.38 -5.27 -30.16
C VAL A 594 -17.11 -4.44 -30.28
N LEU A 595 -16.04 -5.07 -30.73
CA LEU A 595 -14.72 -4.46 -30.91
C LEU A 595 -14.32 -4.63 -32.37
N ASP A 596 -14.03 -3.53 -33.07
CA ASP A 596 -13.77 -3.48 -34.52
C ASP A 596 -14.78 -4.28 -35.39
N GLY A 597 -16.07 -4.21 -35.05
CA GLY A 597 -17.12 -4.94 -35.78
C GLY A 597 -17.09 -6.47 -35.61
N LEU A 598 -16.32 -6.98 -34.65
CA LEU A 598 -16.30 -8.37 -34.18
C LEU A 598 -17.01 -8.46 -32.82
N LYS A 599 -17.78 -9.53 -32.61
CA LYS A 599 -18.51 -9.75 -31.36
C LYS A 599 -17.71 -10.67 -30.44
N TRP A 600 -17.54 -10.25 -29.20
CA TRP A 600 -16.80 -10.95 -28.16
C TRP A 600 -17.69 -11.15 -26.93
N HIS A 601 -17.50 -12.27 -26.26
CA HIS A 601 -18.14 -12.60 -24.99
C HIS A 601 -17.10 -12.47 -23.88
N VAL A 602 -17.40 -11.67 -22.86
CA VAL A 602 -16.52 -11.37 -21.74
C VAL A 602 -17.18 -11.89 -20.48
N HIS A 603 -16.44 -12.62 -19.64
CA HIS A 603 -16.95 -13.06 -18.35
C HIS A 603 -15.89 -12.95 -17.26
N ARG A 604 -16.34 -12.69 -16.04
CA ARG A 604 -15.52 -12.76 -14.82
C ARG A 604 -15.82 -14.08 -14.09
N PRO A 605 -14.82 -14.80 -13.59
CA PRO A 605 -15.06 -15.98 -12.78
C PRO A 605 -15.87 -15.65 -11.50
N PRO A 606 -16.48 -16.67 -10.89
CA PRO A 606 -17.12 -16.57 -9.59
C PRO A 606 -16.20 -16.06 -8.46
N GLU A 607 -16.80 -15.64 -7.35
CA GLU A 607 -16.14 -14.95 -6.23
C GLU A 607 -14.99 -15.74 -5.59
N GLU A 608 -15.02 -17.08 -5.63
CA GLU A 608 -13.95 -17.91 -5.07
C GLU A 608 -12.57 -17.68 -5.70
N TRP A 609 -12.48 -17.09 -6.90
CA TRP A 609 -11.22 -16.75 -7.55
C TRP A 609 -10.54 -15.52 -6.97
N ARG A 610 -11.29 -14.68 -6.23
CA ARG A 610 -10.80 -13.45 -5.57
C ARG A 610 -9.85 -12.62 -6.45
N SER A 611 -10.25 -12.44 -7.70
CA SER A 611 -9.45 -11.81 -8.76
C SER A 611 -10.33 -10.91 -9.62
N ASP A 612 -9.72 -9.90 -10.25
CA ASP A 612 -10.32 -9.09 -11.30
C ASP A 612 -10.10 -9.68 -12.70
N MET A 613 -9.73 -10.95 -12.79
CA MET A 613 -9.46 -11.61 -14.06
C MET A 613 -10.71 -11.68 -14.93
N HIS A 614 -10.58 -11.37 -16.21
CA HIS A 614 -11.65 -11.56 -17.19
C HIS A 614 -11.16 -12.41 -18.34
N TRP A 615 -12.09 -13.21 -18.88
CA TRP A 615 -11.89 -13.98 -20.09
C TRP A 615 -12.72 -13.39 -21.21
N MET A 616 -12.09 -13.07 -22.33
CA MET A 616 -12.74 -12.64 -23.57
C MET A 616 -12.60 -13.73 -24.62
N SER A 617 -13.74 -14.25 -25.11
CA SER A 617 -13.78 -15.30 -26.13
C SER A 617 -14.66 -14.89 -27.32
N PRO A 618 -14.47 -15.49 -28.51
CA PRO A 618 -15.32 -15.20 -29.66
C PRO A 618 -16.80 -15.50 -29.37
N PHE A 619 -17.68 -14.54 -29.67
CA PHE A 619 -19.13 -14.72 -29.52
C PHE A 619 -19.76 -15.43 -30.73
N ASN A 620 -19.20 -15.23 -31.93
CA ASN A 620 -19.74 -15.79 -33.18
C ASN A 620 -18.65 -16.32 -34.13
N GLU A 621 -19.10 -16.92 -35.24
CA GLU A 621 -18.22 -17.53 -36.26
C GLU A 621 -17.25 -16.52 -36.88
N LYS A 622 -17.70 -15.29 -37.09
CA LYS A 622 -16.87 -14.23 -37.67
C LYS A 622 -15.67 -13.95 -36.77
N ALA A 623 -15.90 -13.67 -35.47
CA ALA A 623 -14.82 -13.43 -34.51
C ALA A 623 -13.92 -14.66 -34.33
N HIS A 624 -14.49 -15.88 -34.37
CA HIS A 624 -13.72 -17.12 -34.26
C HIS A 624 -12.80 -17.34 -35.46
N LEU A 625 -13.30 -17.16 -36.70
CA LEU A 625 -12.51 -17.32 -37.91
C LEU A 625 -11.45 -16.22 -38.04
N ASP A 626 -11.77 -15.00 -37.61
CA ASP A 626 -10.86 -13.86 -37.62
C ASP A 626 -9.66 -14.11 -36.67
N TYR A 627 -9.92 -14.57 -35.45
CA TYR A 627 -8.86 -14.95 -34.52
C TYR A 627 -8.05 -16.17 -35.03
N LEU A 628 -8.68 -17.19 -35.63
CA LEU A 628 -7.96 -18.31 -36.27
C LEU A 628 -7.04 -17.85 -37.40
N GLN A 629 -7.47 -16.86 -38.20
CA GLN A 629 -6.67 -16.30 -39.29
C GLN A 629 -5.44 -15.58 -38.76
N GLU A 630 -5.60 -14.79 -37.68
CA GLU A 630 -4.47 -14.12 -37.05
C GLU A 630 -3.44 -15.14 -36.52
N LEU A 631 -3.88 -16.24 -35.89
CA LEU A 631 -2.97 -17.30 -35.46
C LEU A 631 -2.18 -17.88 -36.63
N GLY A 632 -2.83 -18.15 -37.77
CA GLY A 632 -2.15 -18.63 -38.98
C GLY A 632 -1.15 -17.61 -39.51
N MET A 633 -1.54 -16.34 -39.65
CA MET A 633 -0.68 -15.25 -40.12
C MET A 633 0.51 -14.99 -39.20
N ALA A 634 0.34 -15.17 -37.89
CA ALA A 634 1.39 -15.02 -36.89
C ALA A 634 2.38 -16.22 -36.88
N GLY A 635 2.10 -17.28 -37.64
CA GLY A 635 2.94 -18.46 -37.78
C GLY A 635 2.70 -19.52 -36.70
N PHE A 636 1.49 -19.61 -36.15
CA PHE A 636 1.15 -20.63 -35.15
C PHE A 636 1.13 -22.05 -35.72
N ASP A 637 1.08 -22.23 -37.04
CA ASP A 637 1.20 -23.52 -37.72
C ASP A 637 2.49 -24.28 -37.34
N ASP A 638 3.61 -23.57 -37.24
CA ASP A 638 4.90 -24.15 -36.83
C ASP A 638 4.84 -24.67 -35.38
N VAL A 639 4.08 -23.99 -34.52
CA VAL A 639 3.84 -24.40 -33.13
C VAL A 639 2.99 -25.67 -33.11
N LEU A 640 1.88 -25.71 -33.86
CA LEU A 640 1.06 -26.93 -34.00
C LEU A 640 1.89 -28.11 -34.52
N GLN A 641 2.73 -27.88 -35.54
CA GLN A 641 3.61 -28.93 -36.05
C GLN A 641 4.58 -29.45 -34.99
N SER A 642 5.25 -28.55 -34.26
CA SER A 642 6.20 -28.94 -33.20
C SER A 642 5.53 -29.77 -32.10
N ILE A 643 4.31 -29.41 -31.71
CA ILE A 643 3.53 -30.12 -30.69
C ILE A 643 3.08 -31.49 -31.22
N GLY A 644 2.55 -31.53 -32.44
CA GLY A 644 2.10 -32.77 -33.06
C GLY A 644 3.23 -33.77 -33.25
N GLU A 645 4.43 -33.31 -33.63
CA GLU A 645 5.63 -34.14 -33.75
C GLU A 645 6.14 -34.61 -32.38
N TYR A 646 6.18 -33.73 -31.38
CA TYR A 646 6.68 -34.03 -30.04
C TYR A 646 5.83 -35.09 -29.32
N PHE A 647 4.51 -34.95 -29.36
CA PHE A 647 3.58 -35.89 -28.72
C PHE A 647 3.14 -37.05 -29.63
N GLY A 648 3.64 -37.10 -30.87
CA GLY A 648 3.32 -38.17 -31.82
C GLY A 648 1.85 -38.19 -32.26
N MET A 649 1.19 -37.04 -32.32
CA MET A 649 -0.20 -36.92 -32.75
C MET A 649 -0.32 -37.01 -34.29
N ASP A 650 -1.46 -37.48 -34.79
CA ASP A 650 -1.71 -37.58 -36.23
C ASP A 650 -2.38 -36.33 -36.78
N ARG A 651 -3.15 -35.64 -35.93
CA ARG A 651 -3.86 -34.40 -36.25
C ARG A 651 -4.02 -33.51 -35.02
N LEU A 652 -4.04 -32.20 -35.25
CA LEU A 652 -4.34 -31.20 -34.23
C LEU A 652 -5.43 -30.25 -34.71
N ALA A 653 -6.29 -29.86 -33.78
CA ALA A 653 -7.28 -28.81 -33.97
C ALA A 653 -7.12 -27.73 -32.89
N VAL A 654 -7.12 -26.46 -33.30
CA VAL A 654 -7.44 -25.34 -32.40
C VAL A 654 -8.96 -25.27 -32.27
N TYR A 655 -9.49 -25.41 -31.06
CA TYR A 655 -10.95 -25.49 -30.87
C TYR A 655 -11.51 -24.50 -29.84
N HIS A 656 -10.69 -23.97 -28.94
CA HIS A 656 -11.08 -22.88 -28.04
C HIS A 656 -9.95 -21.84 -28.00
N MET A 657 -10.29 -20.58 -28.21
CA MET A 657 -9.38 -19.45 -28.11
C MET A 657 -10.00 -18.35 -27.25
N SER A 658 -9.20 -17.75 -26.40
CA SER A 658 -9.61 -16.64 -25.54
C SER A 658 -8.43 -15.72 -25.23
N PHE A 659 -8.74 -14.59 -24.64
CA PHE A 659 -7.78 -13.67 -24.02
C PHE A 659 -8.09 -13.57 -22.54
N ILE A 660 -7.05 -13.45 -21.72
CA ILE A 660 -7.13 -13.31 -20.27
C ILE A 660 -6.44 -12.01 -19.87
N GLY A 661 -7.19 -11.09 -19.29
CA GLY A 661 -6.66 -9.91 -18.64
C GLY A 661 -6.79 -10.04 -17.13
N VAL A 662 -5.74 -9.68 -16.38
CA VAL A 662 -5.78 -9.62 -14.91
C VAL A 662 -4.87 -8.50 -14.44
N SER A 663 -5.33 -7.74 -13.46
CA SER A 663 -4.49 -6.79 -12.73
C SER A 663 -4.45 -7.06 -11.23
N TYR A 664 -5.32 -7.93 -10.71
CA TYR A 664 -5.37 -8.31 -9.30
C TYR A 664 -5.82 -9.76 -9.09
N CYS A 665 -5.12 -10.48 -8.23
CA CYS A 665 -5.46 -11.81 -7.75
C CYS A 665 -4.94 -11.94 -6.32
N SER A 666 -5.81 -12.26 -5.36
CA SER A 666 -5.40 -12.38 -3.94
C SER A 666 -5.20 -13.82 -3.46
N ASP A 667 -5.56 -14.81 -4.28
CA ASP A 667 -5.42 -16.21 -3.93
C ASP A 667 -4.97 -17.04 -5.13
N ASP A 668 -4.30 -18.15 -4.87
CA ASP A 668 -3.89 -19.11 -5.88
C ASP A 668 -5.01 -20.13 -6.06
N PHE A 669 -6.12 -19.77 -6.73
CA PHE A 669 -7.18 -20.73 -6.99
C PHE A 669 -6.69 -21.81 -7.97
N ILE A 670 -6.16 -22.90 -7.42
CA ILE A 670 -5.61 -24.03 -8.17
C ILE A 670 -6.75 -24.89 -8.71
N HIS A 671 -6.83 -24.99 -10.03
CA HIS A 671 -7.83 -25.77 -10.75
C HIS A 671 -7.18 -26.53 -11.91
N ARG A 672 -7.98 -27.31 -12.65
CA ARG A 672 -7.56 -27.99 -13.88
C ARG A 672 -8.51 -27.63 -15.01
N ASP A 673 -7.97 -27.42 -16.19
CA ASP A 673 -8.76 -27.09 -17.38
C ASP A 673 -9.30 -28.32 -18.10
N ILE A 674 -8.58 -29.44 -18.02
CA ILE A 674 -8.95 -30.66 -18.73
C ILE A 674 -8.54 -31.91 -17.94
N SER A 675 -9.30 -32.97 -18.14
CA SER A 675 -9.06 -34.27 -17.53
C SER A 675 -9.56 -35.37 -18.46
N GLY A 676 -8.80 -36.48 -18.55
CA GLY A 676 -9.22 -37.67 -19.29
C GLY A 676 -9.28 -37.48 -20.81
N SER A 677 -8.42 -36.62 -21.38
CA SER A 677 -8.22 -36.52 -22.82
C SER A 677 -7.24 -37.56 -23.39
N GLY A 678 -6.48 -38.21 -22.50
CA GLY A 678 -5.41 -39.17 -22.81
C GLY A 678 -4.06 -38.48 -23.08
N GLY A 679 -3.82 -37.31 -22.48
CA GLY A 679 -2.61 -36.51 -22.73
C GLY A 679 -2.53 -35.93 -24.14
N LYS A 680 -3.68 -35.74 -24.79
CA LYS A 680 -3.77 -35.34 -26.21
C LYS A 680 -4.33 -33.94 -26.43
N VAL A 681 -4.53 -33.20 -25.35
CA VAL A 681 -5.18 -31.90 -25.36
C VAL A 681 -4.47 -30.99 -24.36
N PHE A 682 -4.24 -29.74 -24.78
CA PHE A 682 -3.51 -28.75 -24.00
C PHE A 682 -4.17 -27.38 -24.12
N ASN A 683 -4.28 -26.65 -23.00
CA ASN A 683 -4.41 -25.21 -23.01
C ASN A 683 -3.01 -24.59 -23.14
N VAL A 684 -2.79 -23.78 -24.17
CA VAL A 684 -1.54 -23.06 -24.39
C VAL A 684 -1.72 -21.60 -23.98
N ILE A 685 -1.13 -21.21 -22.85
CA ILE A 685 -1.09 -19.84 -22.34
C ILE A 685 0.09 -19.10 -23.00
N ILE A 686 -0.20 -18.04 -23.74
CA ILE A 686 0.76 -17.24 -24.50
C ILE A 686 0.83 -15.83 -23.89
N PRO A 687 1.90 -15.48 -23.15
CA PRO A 687 2.01 -14.15 -22.55
C PRO A 687 2.20 -13.06 -23.61
N LEU A 688 1.27 -12.11 -23.67
CA LEU A 688 1.29 -10.97 -24.59
C LEU A 688 1.85 -9.72 -23.91
N ILE A 689 1.27 -9.37 -22.75
CA ILE A 689 1.72 -8.29 -21.86
C ILE A 689 2.04 -8.92 -20.49
N LEU A 690 3.21 -8.61 -19.97
CA LEU A 690 3.64 -8.96 -18.61
C LEU A 690 3.79 -7.64 -17.85
N ALA A 691 3.53 -7.69 -16.55
CA ALA A 691 3.83 -6.61 -15.62
C ALA A 691 5.32 -6.67 -15.23
N ASP A 692 5.96 -5.52 -15.06
CA ASP A 692 7.38 -5.40 -14.76
C ASP A 692 7.62 -5.50 -13.23
N GLU A 693 8.80 -6.01 -12.82
CA GLU A 693 9.21 -6.15 -11.41
C GLU A 693 8.34 -7.05 -10.51
N THR A 694 7.54 -7.94 -11.09
CA THR A 694 6.67 -8.85 -10.35
C THR A 694 7.36 -10.16 -9.95
N GLY A 695 6.83 -10.81 -8.91
CA GLY A 695 7.12 -12.20 -8.58
C GLY A 695 6.54 -13.18 -9.62
N PRO A 696 6.75 -14.51 -9.46
CA PRO A 696 6.23 -15.52 -10.39
C PRO A 696 4.71 -15.47 -10.55
N GLU A 697 4.19 -15.48 -11.78
CA GLU A 697 2.78 -15.19 -12.07
C GLU A 697 1.87 -16.43 -12.20
N LEU A 698 2.45 -17.64 -12.21
CA LEU A 698 1.72 -18.90 -12.35
C LEU A 698 2.17 -19.92 -11.30
N GLY A 699 1.22 -20.47 -10.55
CA GLY A 699 1.43 -21.63 -9.67
C GLY A 699 1.04 -22.93 -10.40
N ILE A 700 1.86 -23.98 -10.27
CA ILE A 700 1.57 -25.32 -10.81
C ILE A 700 1.75 -26.35 -9.69
N ALA A 701 0.71 -27.12 -9.39
CA ALA A 701 0.75 -28.13 -8.34
C ALA A 701 1.27 -29.48 -8.84
N ALA A 702 2.03 -30.17 -8.01
CA ALA A 702 2.57 -31.49 -8.31
C ALA A 702 1.50 -32.58 -8.21
N ASN A 703 1.22 -33.26 -9.33
CA ASN A 703 0.48 -34.52 -9.50
C ASN A 703 -0.98 -34.61 -8.97
N THR A 704 -1.40 -33.79 -8.01
CA THR A 704 -2.75 -33.82 -7.39
C THR A 704 -3.16 -32.44 -6.86
N GLU A 705 -4.47 -32.24 -6.72
CA GLU A 705 -5.06 -31.10 -5.99
C GLU A 705 -4.51 -31.03 -4.55
N GLY A 706 -3.93 -29.90 -4.17
CA GLY A 706 -3.28 -29.71 -2.86
C GLY A 706 -1.84 -30.26 -2.75
N GLY A 707 -1.23 -30.72 -3.85
CA GLY A 707 0.19 -31.05 -3.91
C GLY A 707 1.10 -29.81 -3.82
N PRO A 708 2.44 -30.01 -3.67
CA PRO A 708 3.40 -28.91 -3.64
C PRO A 708 3.27 -28.00 -4.86
N ILE A 709 3.25 -26.68 -4.65
CA ILE A 709 3.07 -25.69 -5.71
C ILE A 709 4.43 -25.14 -6.12
N GLY A 710 4.74 -25.28 -7.40
CA GLY A 710 5.88 -24.65 -8.03
C GLY A 710 5.50 -23.32 -8.63
N ARG A 711 6.37 -22.32 -8.47
CA ARG A 711 6.18 -20.97 -8.98
C ARG A 711 6.92 -20.78 -10.29
N LEU A 712 6.19 -20.37 -11.33
CA LEU A 712 6.74 -20.12 -12.67
C LEU A 712 6.57 -18.66 -13.05
N ARG A 713 7.69 -18.03 -13.41
CA ARG A 713 7.67 -16.72 -14.05
C ARG A 713 7.39 -16.88 -15.55
N LEU A 714 6.38 -16.17 -16.04
CA LEU A 714 6.01 -16.17 -17.45
C LEU A 714 7.07 -15.43 -18.27
N GLN A 715 7.37 -15.94 -19.47
CA GLN A 715 8.36 -15.35 -20.36
C GLN A 715 7.75 -14.96 -21.70
N LYS A 716 8.20 -13.82 -22.23
CA LYS A 716 7.85 -13.39 -23.59
C LYS A 716 8.28 -14.47 -24.60
N ASN A 717 7.37 -14.85 -25.48
CA ASN A 717 7.54 -15.89 -26.52
C ASN A 717 7.74 -17.32 -25.97
N VAL A 718 7.37 -17.61 -24.73
CA VAL A 718 7.30 -18.98 -24.22
C VAL A 718 5.84 -19.26 -23.88
N GLY A 719 5.25 -20.26 -24.53
CA GLY A 719 3.93 -20.76 -24.20
C GLY A 719 3.98 -21.76 -23.07
N ILE A 720 3.03 -21.69 -22.14
CA ILE A 720 2.83 -22.69 -21.10
C ILE A 720 1.71 -23.62 -21.54
N MET A 721 2.00 -24.91 -21.68
CA MET A 721 1.06 -25.93 -22.12
C MET A 721 0.59 -26.75 -20.91
N LEU A 722 -0.71 -26.77 -20.67
CA LEU A 722 -1.35 -27.43 -19.53
C LEU A 722 -2.38 -28.43 -20.05
N GLY A 723 -2.09 -29.72 -19.88
CA GLY A 723 -2.93 -30.82 -20.33
C GLY A 723 -3.66 -31.52 -19.19
N ASP A 724 -3.92 -32.82 -19.35
CA ASP A 724 -4.69 -33.62 -18.39
C ASP A 724 -4.15 -33.50 -16.96
N ASP A 725 -5.03 -33.08 -16.06
CA ASP A 725 -4.77 -33.01 -14.61
C ASP A 725 -3.54 -32.15 -14.23
N ALA A 726 -3.16 -31.21 -15.10
CA ALA A 726 -2.20 -30.17 -14.79
C ALA A 726 -2.86 -29.08 -13.92
N PHE A 727 -2.81 -29.28 -12.61
CA PHE A 727 -3.35 -28.34 -11.63
C PHE A 727 -2.53 -27.04 -11.60
N HIS A 728 -3.20 -25.91 -11.82
CA HIS A 728 -2.54 -24.60 -11.91
C HIS A 728 -3.47 -23.47 -11.48
N GLY A 729 -2.89 -22.29 -11.24
CA GLY A 729 -3.63 -21.08 -10.90
C GLY A 729 -2.78 -19.85 -11.11
N THR A 730 -3.44 -18.70 -11.29
CA THR A 730 -2.73 -17.42 -11.30
C THR A 730 -2.19 -17.14 -9.92
N ALA A 731 -0.92 -16.77 -9.85
CA ALA A 731 -0.32 -16.43 -8.57
C ALA A 731 -0.99 -15.17 -7.97
N ALA A 732 -0.91 -15.01 -6.65
CA ALA A 732 -1.28 -13.75 -6.02
C ALA A 732 -0.46 -12.59 -6.63
N VAL A 733 -1.16 -11.60 -7.19
CA VAL A 733 -0.58 -10.46 -7.91
C VAL A 733 -1.43 -9.22 -7.71
N ASP A 734 -0.80 -8.05 -7.68
CA ASP A 734 -1.49 -6.76 -7.77
C ASP A 734 -0.67 -5.79 -8.62
N TYR A 735 -1.16 -5.55 -9.83
CA TYR A 735 -0.58 -4.68 -10.84
C TYR A 735 -1.34 -3.34 -10.92
N ARG A 736 -2.44 -3.20 -10.17
CA ARG A 736 -3.30 -1.99 -10.20
C ARG A 736 -2.53 -0.74 -9.80
N ALA A 737 -1.58 -0.93 -8.88
CA ALA A 737 -0.53 0.00 -8.50
C ALA A 737 0.10 0.72 -9.71
N PHE A 738 0.63 -0.06 -10.64
CA PHE A 738 1.38 0.42 -11.80
C PHE A 738 0.49 0.69 -13.01
N ARG A 739 -0.85 0.52 -12.88
CA ARG A 739 -1.78 0.44 -14.03
C ARG A 739 -1.32 -0.56 -15.09
N GLU A 740 -0.62 -1.58 -14.63
CA GLU A 740 -0.18 -2.68 -15.45
C GLU A 740 -1.22 -3.78 -15.39
N MET A 741 -1.29 -4.55 -16.46
CA MET A 741 -2.11 -5.74 -16.49
C MET A 741 -1.28 -6.81 -17.17
N ARG A 742 -1.48 -8.05 -16.73
CA ARG A 742 -1.06 -9.17 -17.54
C ARG A 742 -2.16 -9.44 -18.56
N LEU A 743 -1.75 -9.55 -19.82
CA LEU A 743 -2.61 -10.00 -20.91
C LEU A 743 -1.99 -11.25 -21.52
N ALA A 744 -2.75 -12.34 -21.55
CA ALA A 744 -2.36 -13.58 -22.20
C ALA A 744 -3.42 -14.00 -23.23
N ALA A 745 -2.97 -14.63 -24.32
CA ALA A 745 -3.85 -15.42 -25.17
C ALA A 745 -3.86 -16.87 -24.67
N THR A 746 -5.02 -17.52 -24.70
CA THR A 746 -5.19 -18.93 -24.37
C THR A 746 -5.72 -19.67 -25.58
N VAL A 747 -4.99 -20.70 -26.01
CA VAL A 747 -5.30 -21.47 -27.21
C VAL A 747 -5.36 -22.95 -26.84
N TYR A 748 -6.56 -23.51 -26.86
CA TYR A 748 -6.78 -24.93 -26.64
C TYR A 748 -6.59 -25.69 -27.95
N ILE A 749 -5.66 -26.64 -27.89
CA ILE A 749 -5.31 -27.52 -29.00
C ILE A 749 -5.49 -28.96 -28.60
N GLY A 750 -5.83 -29.82 -29.55
CA GLY A 750 -5.76 -31.25 -29.28
C GLY A 750 -6.16 -32.13 -30.44
N GLU A 751 -5.93 -33.43 -30.23
CA GLU A 751 -6.40 -34.49 -31.11
C GLU A 751 -7.72 -35.05 -30.57
N SER A 752 -8.83 -34.67 -31.21
CA SER A 752 -10.14 -35.21 -30.89
C SER A 752 -10.36 -36.57 -31.58
N ASN A 753 -10.91 -37.52 -30.83
CA ASN A 753 -11.34 -38.84 -31.29
C ASN A 753 -12.61 -39.27 -30.52
N GLU A 754 -13.19 -40.41 -30.90
CA GLU A 754 -14.43 -40.92 -30.29
C GLU A 754 -14.29 -41.20 -28.78
N GLU A 755 -13.09 -41.44 -28.27
CA GLU A 755 -12.84 -41.79 -26.87
C GLU A 755 -12.71 -40.56 -25.96
N ASN A 756 -12.21 -39.42 -26.49
CA ASN A 756 -11.93 -38.23 -25.68
C ASN A 756 -12.84 -37.02 -25.98
N ILE A 757 -13.62 -37.05 -27.06
CA ILE A 757 -14.44 -35.90 -27.48
C ILE A 757 -15.43 -35.47 -26.39
N ASP A 758 -16.07 -36.41 -25.71
CA ASP A 758 -17.03 -36.10 -24.64
C ASP A 758 -16.36 -35.40 -23.45
N ASN A 759 -15.11 -35.74 -23.15
CA ASN A 759 -14.34 -35.10 -22.09
C ASN A 759 -13.85 -33.71 -22.51
N ILE A 760 -13.43 -33.54 -23.77
CA ILE A 760 -13.12 -32.22 -24.33
C ILE A 760 -14.35 -31.30 -24.25
N MET A 761 -15.52 -31.83 -24.59
CA MET A 761 -16.76 -31.08 -24.61
C MET A 761 -17.29 -30.69 -23.23
N LYS A 762 -17.01 -31.47 -22.18
CA LYS A 762 -17.35 -31.10 -20.79
C LYS A 762 -16.63 -29.85 -20.31
N HIS A 763 -15.44 -29.60 -20.85
CA HIS A 763 -14.55 -28.51 -20.44
C HIS A 763 -14.50 -27.37 -21.48
N TYR A 764 -15.47 -27.34 -22.40
CA TYR A 764 -15.55 -26.32 -23.44
C TYR A 764 -16.22 -25.05 -22.88
N ALA A 765 -15.41 -24.06 -22.53
CA ALA A 765 -15.85 -22.79 -21.94
C ALA A 765 -16.01 -21.63 -22.96
N GLN A 766 -15.62 -21.82 -24.23
CA GLN A 766 -15.79 -20.76 -25.24
C GLN A 766 -17.28 -20.52 -25.52
N HIS A 767 -17.70 -19.25 -25.59
CA HIS A 767 -19.10 -18.92 -25.87
C HIS A 767 -19.55 -19.40 -27.27
N TYR A 768 -18.79 -19.07 -28.31
CA TYR A 768 -19.04 -19.64 -29.63
C TYR A 768 -18.62 -21.11 -29.65
N ALA A 769 -19.45 -22.07 -30.05
CA ALA A 769 -20.80 -21.96 -30.61
C ALA A 769 -21.82 -22.56 -29.62
N GLN A 770 -22.69 -21.73 -29.02
CA GLN A 770 -23.66 -22.22 -28.04
C GLN A 770 -24.58 -23.33 -28.60
N SER A 771 -24.62 -24.43 -27.84
CA SER A 771 -25.60 -25.52 -27.72
C SER A 771 -26.31 -26.06 -28.97
N GLY A 772 -25.61 -26.95 -29.68
CA GLY A 772 -26.21 -28.08 -30.40
C GLY A 772 -25.16 -29.18 -30.56
N ASN A 773 -25.34 -30.33 -29.89
CA ASN A 773 -24.34 -31.43 -29.88
C ASN A 773 -23.90 -31.95 -31.26
N GLN A 774 -24.58 -31.60 -32.36
CA GLN A 774 -24.16 -31.92 -33.73
C GLN A 774 -23.34 -30.81 -34.43
N SER A 775 -23.46 -29.53 -34.03
CA SER A 775 -22.74 -28.42 -34.67
C SER A 775 -21.33 -28.21 -34.09
N ILE A 776 -21.12 -28.56 -32.82
CA ILE A 776 -19.81 -28.50 -32.19
C ILE A 776 -18.92 -29.67 -32.66
N HIS A 777 -19.54 -30.85 -32.86
CA HIS A 777 -18.87 -32.05 -33.39
C HIS A 777 -18.33 -31.86 -34.82
N GLN A 778 -18.94 -30.99 -35.64
CA GLN A 778 -18.46 -30.62 -36.98
C GLN A 778 -17.36 -29.54 -36.95
N LYS A 779 -17.17 -28.83 -35.83
CA LYS A 779 -16.25 -27.69 -35.70
C LYS A 779 -14.95 -28.07 -34.97
N THR A 780 -15.02 -28.95 -33.97
CA THR A 780 -13.84 -29.66 -33.40
C THR A 780 -13.25 -30.70 -34.37
N ALA A 781 -13.92 -30.97 -35.50
CA ALA A 781 -13.45 -31.83 -36.58
C ALA A 781 -12.54 -31.12 -37.61
N ARG A 782 -12.39 -29.79 -37.54
CA ARG A 782 -11.45 -29.07 -38.41
C ARG A 782 -10.03 -29.35 -37.93
N THR A 783 -9.30 -30.08 -38.76
CA THR A 783 -7.88 -30.30 -38.56
C THR A 783 -7.14 -29.07 -39.05
N HIS A 784 -6.34 -28.47 -38.17
CA HIS A 784 -5.50 -27.29 -38.46
C HIS A 784 -4.04 -27.66 -38.64
N TRP A 785 -3.65 -28.87 -38.26
CA TRP A 785 -2.38 -29.48 -38.63
C TRP A 785 -2.55 -30.99 -38.77
N LYS A 786 -1.91 -31.59 -39.78
CA LYS A 786 -1.96 -33.04 -40.00
C LYS A 786 -0.59 -33.58 -40.36
N LYS A 787 -0.22 -34.69 -39.72
CA LYS A 787 1.08 -35.34 -39.94
C LYS A 787 1.28 -35.72 -41.41
N GLY A 788 2.35 -35.20 -42.00
CA GLY A 788 2.72 -35.47 -43.39
C GLY A 788 1.86 -34.78 -44.45
N ASP A 789 1.00 -33.84 -44.07
CA ASP A 789 0.13 -33.10 -44.98
C ASP A 789 0.26 -31.58 -44.74
N PRO A 790 1.24 -30.90 -45.37
CA PRO A 790 1.48 -29.47 -45.17
C PRO A 790 0.37 -28.59 -45.76
N GLY A 791 -0.59 -29.17 -46.49
CA GLY A 791 -1.76 -28.44 -46.98
C GLY A 791 -2.82 -28.20 -45.90
N VAL A 792 -2.73 -28.91 -44.78
CA VAL A 792 -3.63 -28.73 -43.63
C VAL A 792 -2.97 -27.78 -42.65
N ARG A 793 -3.44 -26.53 -42.66
CA ARG A 793 -2.92 -25.40 -41.90
C ARG A 793 -4.07 -24.52 -41.40
N LEU A 794 -3.77 -23.60 -40.48
CA LEU A 794 -4.66 -22.52 -40.10
C LEU A 794 -5.05 -21.67 -41.32
N PRO A 795 -6.24 -21.07 -41.33
CA PRO A 795 -6.68 -20.27 -42.47
C PRO A 795 -5.76 -19.05 -42.66
N GLU A 796 -5.30 -18.83 -43.88
CA GLU A 796 -4.67 -17.56 -44.29
C GLU A 796 -5.70 -16.74 -45.06
N TYR A 797 -5.60 -15.41 -45.02
CA TYR A 797 -6.54 -14.47 -45.65
C TYR A 797 -6.97 -14.90 -47.07
N HIS A 798 -8.27 -15.11 -47.25
CA HIS A 798 -8.92 -15.10 -48.56
C HIS A 798 -9.84 -13.88 -48.61
N GLU A 799 -9.80 -13.15 -49.73
CA GLU A 799 -10.58 -11.94 -50.02
C GLU A 799 -12.05 -12.04 -49.53
N PRO A 800 -12.67 -10.91 -49.16
CA PRO A 800 -13.96 -10.90 -48.49
C PRO A 800 -15.01 -11.61 -49.34
N HIS A 801 -15.59 -12.68 -48.80
CA HIS A 801 -16.88 -13.18 -49.24
C HIS A 801 -17.94 -12.13 -48.91
N ASP A 802 -18.10 -11.14 -49.79
CA ASP A 802 -19.41 -10.56 -50.03
C ASP A 802 -20.33 -11.70 -50.53
N GLU A 803 -21.50 -11.81 -49.89
CA GLU A 803 -22.60 -12.75 -50.15
C GLU A 803 -22.48 -14.15 -49.54
N LEU A 804 -23.12 -14.32 -48.36
CA LEU A 804 -24.12 -15.36 -48.09
C LEU A 804 -25.10 -14.93 -46.99
#